data_AF-A0A8G1QRY2-F1
#
_entry.id   AF-A0A8G1QRY2-F1
#
_cell.length_a   1.000
_cell.length_b   1.000
_cell.length_c   1.000
_cell.angle_alpha   90.00
_cell.angle_beta   90.00
_cell.angle_gamma   90.00
#
_symmetry.space_group_name_H-M   'P 1'
#
loop_
_entity.id
_entity.type
_entity.pdbx_description
1 polymer ?
#
loop_
_entity_poly.entity_id
_entity_poly.type
_entity_poly.pdbx_seq_one_letter_code
_entity_poly.pdbx_strand_id
1 'polypeptide(L)'
;MGCLGLRRLLGKKPTHEKHVQPANTAVANGAVGPRPAQQDRPVKATDASLSKETLARDESLWDQAYKNLDPGLVERYEELLAKQRQEINDNSCKNGTNRQQDLDIIINHGLHQAEIQRTGVQEGLAQAASWILSVKDFIGEAVKASPEASLAWAGVCIVLPLLTNPQSAAQANKSGFTYITGRIRYYVELERILWSTSSRSSDHTGLKEQFNANIVKLYEEILRFEVKSVLRFHRSWQRNFAGDIFQPEDWNGMVSSIKDLEKLVQQDAATISTEVSRRHLNEVEQSTRHNFESMQKLLPLAQRHLEVDMEALNLQRQMHEEALSDKEQKCRQLFRLARNEEDSSYELYKSRVDDRLEGTCEWFLEQPHFNQWLDNDRGLLIVSADPGCGKSVLAKHLIDNVLPQCNPSATICYFFFKDGDQNTQKQAICALLHQIFTNKPDLIKLALKVIDDNGQETVNVVTELWNIFSRVIKHPAMGQTIFVLDALDECKDSELVDLTDNIKSIQNDGGTRARFFLTSRPYENVISEFQELIDHSPHIYIPGENESDKIGQEVNIVIKHRVERLARKKHLSPTIQSYLEERLLRMEHRTYLWVHLVFEYFETHSFQKVQKGIDRVFIDKLPKDVNDSYCKILSKSEDMDMARKAFCIMLAASRPLTLTEMNIAVNLDLDADELDLESDEDFQASLRSWCGLLLTVNNKKVFFLHQTAREFLAQKNGFGRCSERGPIDPKEAQGVLAMSCITYIDKFMPRARQTNSAEDLTSIDINRDFSVYSADEWYSHIRAAALEDDQKLEPILARICDPKSAVFASWCEANLWDWGDCNTLWVAAKFGLTSVVKRILKNEEIEDVRGDRWRRQSIPHVAASCPNVDVLNLLLDCKKLDWRRKDEEGYTPLFHAIRSNHVASVRCLLNSGKADVRDECNGYTPLIYALLFSSDEMVEMLVHTEGIDMNGFWWGFNALTVAMRERRHNLVKLLLDMEAVETIPSSLESKTPLVVAVMQNDEAMVKLLLDSGRIDLNQQCELGGTTGTALKFARSGEFTRIVELLVEAGAV
;
A
#
# COMPACT_ATOMS: atom_id res chain seq x y z
N MET A 1 -6.83 -26.26 7.68
CA MET A 1 -7.87 -27.07 8.38
C MET A 1 -9.24 -26.56 7.99
N GLY A 2 -10.33 -27.32 8.21
CA GLY A 2 -11.67 -26.88 7.83
C GLY A 2 -12.79 -27.42 8.71
N CYS A 3 -13.91 -26.70 8.71
CA CYS A 3 -15.27 -27.12 9.08
C CYS A 3 -15.58 -27.58 10.53
N LEU A 4 -15.76 -26.62 11.44
CA LEU A 4 -16.70 -26.68 12.59
C LEU A 4 -17.10 -25.22 12.94
N GLY A 5 -18.36 -24.81 13.17
CA GLY A 5 -19.64 -25.47 12.93
C GLY A 5 -20.82 -24.51 13.21
N LEU A 6 -21.66 -24.21 12.22
CA LEU A 6 -22.75 -23.22 12.30
C LEU A 6 -23.95 -23.72 13.14
N ARG A 7 -24.17 -23.18 14.36
CA ARG A 7 -25.46 -23.34 15.09
C ARG A 7 -25.67 -22.39 16.29
N ARG A 8 -26.35 -21.24 16.05
CA ARG A 8 -27.45 -20.69 16.89
C ARG A 8 -27.94 -19.34 16.33
N LEU A 9 -29.25 -19.19 16.20
CA LEU A 9 -29.91 -17.96 15.77
C LEU A 9 -31.13 -17.67 16.65
N LEU A 10 -31.41 -16.37 16.83
CA LEU A 10 -32.63 -15.75 17.38
C LEU A 10 -32.99 -16.06 18.86
N GLY A 11 -33.21 -14.99 19.66
CA GLY A 11 -33.95 -15.15 20.92
C GLY A 11 -33.84 -14.09 22.01
N LYS A 12 -34.13 -12.80 21.75
CA LYS A 12 -34.89 -11.90 22.68
C LYS A 12 -35.10 -10.48 22.10
N LYS A 13 -36.22 -9.85 22.46
CA LYS A 13 -36.52 -8.42 22.22
C LYS A 13 -36.11 -7.58 23.45
N PRO A 14 -35.77 -6.30 23.31
CA PRO A 14 -35.76 -5.35 24.43
C PRO A 14 -37.20 -4.99 24.88
N THR A 15 -37.35 -4.48 26.09
CA THR A 15 -38.63 -4.09 26.72
C THR A 15 -38.74 -2.58 26.94
N HIS A 16 -39.98 -2.10 27.10
CA HIS A 16 -40.34 -0.67 27.17
C HIS A 16 -39.87 0.08 28.42
N GLU A 17 -39.63 1.39 28.22
CA GLU A 17 -40.01 2.55 29.06
C GLU A 17 -39.59 2.64 30.55
N LYS A 18 -39.11 3.84 30.92
CA LYS A 18 -39.91 4.75 31.77
C LYS A 18 -39.51 6.22 31.68
N HIS A 19 -40.48 7.09 31.92
CA HIS A 19 -40.35 8.55 31.96
C HIS A 19 -39.57 9.06 33.19
N VAL A 20 -38.92 10.22 33.03
CA VAL A 20 -39.05 11.34 33.97
C VAL A 20 -39.32 12.61 33.15
N GLN A 21 -40.21 13.49 33.62
CA GLN A 21 -40.54 14.78 32.99
C GLN A 21 -39.96 15.97 33.80
N PRO A 22 -39.84 17.18 33.20
CA PRO A 22 -39.02 18.26 33.74
C PRO A 22 -39.74 19.14 34.78
N ALA A 23 -38.95 19.94 35.51
CA ALA A 23 -39.44 20.98 36.42
C ALA A 23 -39.15 22.39 35.86
N ASN A 24 -40.22 23.13 35.54
CA ASN A 24 -40.22 24.61 35.53
C ASN A 24 -40.22 25.12 36.99
N THR A 25 -40.09 26.40 37.37
CA THR A 25 -40.21 27.71 36.68
C THR A 25 -39.40 28.75 37.52
N ALA A 26 -39.14 30.00 37.09
CA ALA A 26 -39.92 31.21 37.48
C ALA A 26 -38.96 32.46 37.44
N VAL A 27 -39.35 33.75 37.29
CA VAL A 27 -40.61 34.46 36.96
C VAL A 27 -40.30 35.96 36.65
N ALA A 28 -41.23 36.68 35.98
CA ALA A 28 -41.37 38.16 35.86
C ALA A 28 -40.32 38.97 35.06
N ASN A 29 -40.63 40.10 34.39
CA ASN A 29 -41.89 40.81 34.01
C ASN A 29 -41.56 41.78 32.85
N GLY A 30 -42.49 42.29 32.02
CA GLY A 30 -43.93 42.01 31.84
C GLY A 30 -44.67 43.13 31.05
N ALA A 31 -45.79 42.78 30.39
CA ALA A 31 -46.78 43.65 29.70
C ALA A 31 -46.27 44.45 28.45
N VAL A 32 -47.09 44.89 27.48
CA VAL A 32 -48.56 45.12 27.35
C VAL A 32 -49.09 44.61 25.97
N GLY A 33 -50.37 44.21 25.88
CA GLY A 33 -51.09 43.91 24.61
C GLY A 33 -52.37 44.77 24.46
N PRO A 34 -53.44 44.39 23.69
CA PRO A 34 -53.64 43.12 22.96
C PRO A 34 -54.23 43.27 21.52
N ARG A 35 -54.56 42.12 20.90
CA ARG A 35 -55.46 41.94 19.72
C ARG A 35 -56.91 42.39 20.02
N PRO A 36 -57.76 42.76 19.04
CA PRO A 36 -58.47 41.77 18.18
C PRO A 36 -58.63 42.19 16.70
N ALA A 37 -59.29 41.33 15.91
CA ALA A 37 -59.65 41.56 14.51
C ALA A 37 -61.09 41.08 14.24
N GLN A 38 -61.82 41.75 13.31
CA GLN A 38 -62.71 41.08 12.33
C GLN A 38 -63.36 42.05 11.32
N GLN A 39 -63.63 41.50 10.11
CA GLN A 39 -64.74 41.74 9.17
C GLN A 39 -64.85 43.00 8.26
N ASP A 40 -64.88 42.67 6.95
CA ASP A 40 -65.81 43.08 5.88
C ASP A 40 -65.73 44.43 5.10
N ARG A 41 -65.42 44.28 3.78
CA ARG A 41 -66.07 44.76 2.52
C ARG A 41 -67.03 45.98 2.56
N PRO A 42 -67.17 46.81 1.48
CA PRO A 42 -67.04 46.53 0.03
C PRO A 42 -65.95 47.42 -0.65
N VAL A 43 -65.90 47.91 -1.91
CA VAL A 43 -66.73 48.06 -3.16
C VAL A 43 -65.70 48.03 -4.34
N LYS A 44 -65.80 47.41 -5.54
CA LYS A 44 -66.78 47.20 -6.66
C LYS A 44 -66.81 48.29 -7.77
N ALA A 45 -66.51 47.88 -9.01
CA ALA A 45 -66.73 48.60 -10.30
C ALA A 45 -65.82 49.84 -10.56
N THR A 46 -65.63 50.36 -11.80
CA THR A 46 -66.37 50.18 -13.07
C THR A 46 -65.45 49.98 -14.30
N ASP A 47 -66.04 49.47 -15.39
CA ASP A 47 -65.45 49.31 -16.72
C ASP A 47 -65.21 50.65 -17.45
N ALA A 48 -64.29 50.67 -18.42
CA ALA A 48 -64.66 50.92 -19.83
C ALA A 48 -63.46 50.79 -20.79
N SER A 49 -63.72 50.13 -21.92
CA SER A 49 -62.87 49.97 -23.10
C SER A 49 -62.27 51.27 -23.66
N LEU A 50 -61.03 51.19 -24.14
CA LEU A 50 -60.60 51.91 -25.35
C LEU A 50 -59.80 50.98 -26.27
N SER A 51 -60.23 50.98 -27.53
CA SER A 51 -59.91 50.14 -28.67
C SER A 51 -58.45 49.73 -28.90
N LYS A 52 -58.30 48.54 -29.52
CA LYS A 52 -57.17 48.23 -30.42
C LYS A 52 -57.02 49.36 -31.45
N GLU A 53 -55.88 50.04 -31.48
CA GLU A 53 -55.36 50.63 -32.72
C GLU A 53 -54.08 49.89 -33.10
N THR A 54 -54.21 49.02 -34.09
CA THR A 54 -53.07 48.27 -34.63
C THR A 54 -52.30 49.18 -35.58
N LEU A 55 -51.44 50.04 -35.01
CA LEU A 55 -50.36 50.64 -35.78
C LEU A 55 -49.52 49.50 -36.36
N ALA A 56 -49.41 49.47 -37.70
CA ALA A 56 -48.53 48.53 -38.38
C ALA A 56 -47.10 48.81 -37.90
N ARG A 57 -46.50 47.84 -37.21
CA ARG A 57 -45.10 47.91 -36.81
C ARG A 57 -44.25 47.82 -38.07
N ASP A 58 -43.38 48.82 -38.25
CA ASP A 58 -42.13 48.61 -38.98
C ASP A 58 -41.35 47.45 -38.33
N GLU A 59 -40.47 46.82 -39.12
CA GLU A 59 -39.63 45.69 -38.70
C GLU A 59 -38.94 45.92 -37.34
N SER A 60 -38.91 44.92 -36.45
CA SER A 60 -38.38 45.13 -35.11
C SER A 60 -36.89 45.43 -35.15
N LEU A 61 -36.42 46.31 -34.26
CA LEU A 61 -34.98 46.57 -34.12
C LEU A 61 -34.22 45.29 -33.67
N TRP A 62 -34.91 44.33 -33.04
CA TRP A 62 -34.38 42.99 -32.76
C TRP A 62 -34.27 42.11 -34.02
N ASP A 63 -35.18 42.21 -34.99
CA ASP A 63 -35.07 41.50 -36.27
C ASP A 63 -33.88 41.97 -37.07
N GLN A 64 -33.68 43.29 -37.14
CA GLN A 64 -32.57 43.91 -37.85
C GLN A 64 -31.23 43.54 -37.20
N ALA A 65 -31.16 43.58 -35.86
CA ALA A 65 -29.99 43.13 -35.11
C ALA A 65 -29.70 41.62 -35.32
N TYR A 66 -30.73 40.77 -35.31
CA TYR A 66 -30.57 39.33 -35.50
C TYR A 66 -30.13 38.96 -36.92
N LYS A 67 -30.63 39.67 -37.94
CA LYS A 67 -30.22 39.50 -39.35
C LYS A 67 -28.78 39.94 -39.63
N ASN A 68 -28.20 40.79 -38.78
CA ASN A 68 -26.79 41.20 -38.86
C ASN A 68 -25.82 40.21 -38.19
N LEU A 69 -26.30 39.18 -37.48
CA LEU A 69 -25.44 38.17 -36.86
C LEU A 69 -24.75 37.29 -37.91
N ASP A 70 -23.61 36.71 -37.54
CA ASP A 70 -22.90 35.72 -38.35
C ASP A 70 -23.82 34.50 -38.63
N PRO A 71 -24.12 34.17 -39.91
CA PRO A 71 -24.96 33.04 -40.24
C PRO A 71 -24.47 31.71 -39.65
N GLY A 72 -23.15 31.49 -39.56
CA GLY A 72 -22.58 30.27 -38.98
C GLY A 72 -22.67 30.20 -37.45
N LEU A 73 -22.90 31.34 -36.78
CA LEU A 73 -23.22 31.44 -35.36
C LEU A 73 -24.71 31.16 -35.13
N VAL A 74 -25.57 31.70 -35.99
CA VAL A 74 -27.03 31.52 -35.96
C VAL A 74 -27.40 30.05 -36.20
N GLU A 75 -26.85 29.42 -37.24
CA GLU A 75 -27.12 28.02 -37.59
C GLU A 75 -26.87 27.08 -36.40
N ARG A 76 -25.70 27.17 -35.77
CA ARG A 76 -25.32 26.36 -34.58
C ARG A 76 -26.22 26.60 -33.36
N TYR A 77 -26.79 27.80 -33.24
CA TYR A 77 -27.70 28.14 -32.16
C TYR A 77 -29.09 27.55 -32.40
N GLU A 78 -29.60 27.62 -33.63
CA GLU A 78 -30.86 26.96 -34.01
C GLU A 78 -30.74 25.42 -33.96
N GLU A 79 -29.60 24.84 -34.32
CA GLU A 79 -29.28 23.42 -34.09
C GLU A 79 -29.41 23.03 -32.61
N LEU A 80 -28.87 23.85 -31.69
CA LEU A 80 -28.94 23.61 -30.25
C LEU A 80 -30.38 23.67 -29.74
N LEU A 81 -31.16 24.68 -30.16
CA LEU A 81 -32.58 24.79 -29.82
C LEU A 81 -33.38 23.60 -30.37
N ALA A 82 -33.10 23.18 -31.61
CA ALA A 82 -33.75 22.03 -32.24
C ALA A 82 -33.39 20.70 -31.54
N LYS A 83 -32.15 20.54 -31.06
CA LYS A 83 -31.73 19.37 -30.27
C LYS A 83 -32.43 19.32 -28.92
N GLN A 84 -32.46 20.44 -28.19
CA GLN A 84 -33.16 20.53 -26.89
C GLN A 84 -34.67 20.26 -27.04
N ARG A 85 -35.30 20.71 -28.12
CA ARG A 85 -36.69 20.34 -28.47
C ARG A 85 -36.88 18.83 -28.63
N GLN A 86 -35.93 18.11 -29.23
CA GLN A 86 -36.00 16.64 -29.33
C GLN A 86 -35.85 15.97 -27.96
N GLU A 87 -34.87 16.39 -27.17
CA GLU A 87 -34.63 15.88 -25.80
C GLU A 87 -35.85 16.12 -24.87
N ILE A 88 -36.66 17.16 -25.11
CA ILE A 88 -37.89 17.46 -24.36
C ILE A 88 -39.12 16.69 -24.88
N ASN A 89 -39.29 16.55 -26.20
CA ASN A 89 -40.53 16.04 -26.81
C ASN A 89 -40.62 14.50 -26.92
N ASP A 90 -39.59 13.75 -26.52
CA ASP A 90 -39.54 12.28 -26.67
C ASP A 90 -40.66 11.52 -25.91
N ASN A 91 -41.46 12.22 -25.09
CA ASN A 91 -42.64 11.68 -24.40
C ASN A 91 -44.01 12.09 -24.98
N SER A 92 -44.15 13.02 -25.95
CA SER A 92 -45.46 13.26 -26.58
C SER A 92 -45.48 13.98 -27.94
N CYS A 93 -46.42 13.56 -28.79
CA CYS A 93 -46.95 14.23 -29.99
C CYS A 93 -46.02 14.53 -31.18
N LYS A 94 -46.22 13.77 -32.27
CA LYS A 94 -45.90 14.20 -33.64
C LYS A 94 -47.01 15.11 -34.17
N ASN A 95 -46.68 16.36 -34.54
CA ASN A 95 -47.18 17.10 -35.71
C ASN A 95 -46.60 18.52 -35.72
N GLY A 96 -46.61 19.19 -36.88
CA GLY A 96 -45.93 20.48 -37.07
C GLY A 96 -46.49 21.63 -36.22
N THR A 97 -45.71 22.06 -35.22
CA THR A 97 -45.92 23.29 -34.43
C THR A 97 -45.34 24.52 -35.12
N ASN A 98 -45.80 25.70 -34.71
CA ASN A 98 -45.27 26.99 -35.17
C ASN A 98 -43.99 27.36 -34.38
N ARG A 99 -43.02 28.06 -34.99
CA ARG A 99 -41.71 28.40 -34.37
C ARG A 99 -41.85 29.02 -32.97
N GLN A 100 -42.84 29.90 -32.80
CA GLN A 100 -43.15 30.52 -31.50
C GLN A 100 -43.53 29.49 -30.42
N GLN A 101 -44.33 28.48 -30.77
CA GLN A 101 -44.78 27.44 -29.83
C GLN A 101 -43.62 26.54 -29.39
N ASP A 102 -42.66 26.27 -30.28
CA ASP A 102 -41.45 25.52 -29.92
C ASP A 102 -40.56 26.31 -28.95
N LEU A 103 -40.44 27.64 -29.13
CA LEU A 103 -39.72 28.52 -28.20
C LEU A 103 -40.45 28.60 -26.84
N ASP A 104 -41.78 28.74 -26.83
CA ASP A 104 -42.58 28.72 -25.60
C ASP A 104 -42.38 27.41 -24.82
N ILE A 105 -42.29 26.26 -25.48
CA ILE A 105 -42.03 24.95 -24.84
C ILE A 105 -40.64 24.94 -24.15
N ILE A 106 -39.59 25.38 -24.86
CA ILE A 106 -38.22 25.43 -24.32
C ILE A 106 -38.14 26.37 -23.12
N ILE A 107 -38.75 27.56 -23.22
CA ILE A 107 -38.81 28.57 -22.15
C ILE A 107 -39.49 27.99 -20.90
N ASN A 108 -40.70 27.43 -21.05
CA ASN A 108 -41.46 26.90 -19.92
C ASN A 108 -40.76 25.68 -19.29
N HIS A 109 -40.14 24.80 -20.09
CA HIS A 109 -39.40 23.64 -19.57
C HIS A 109 -38.15 24.06 -18.78
N GLY A 110 -37.34 25.00 -19.31
CA GLY A 110 -36.16 25.51 -18.63
C GLY A 110 -36.48 26.21 -17.31
N LEU A 111 -37.53 27.04 -17.29
CA LEU A 111 -38.04 27.68 -16.08
C LEU A 111 -38.53 26.65 -15.05
N HIS A 112 -39.25 25.61 -15.49
CA HIS A 112 -39.76 24.55 -14.62
C HIS A 112 -38.64 23.68 -14.02
N GLN A 113 -37.59 23.35 -14.78
CA GLN A 113 -36.43 22.63 -14.23
C GLN A 113 -35.69 23.45 -13.18
N ALA A 114 -35.48 24.75 -13.40
CA ALA A 114 -34.88 25.63 -12.41
C ALA A 114 -35.76 25.78 -11.15
N GLU A 115 -37.08 25.76 -11.30
CA GLU A 115 -38.05 25.82 -10.19
C GLU A 115 -38.14 24.52 -9.38
N ILE A 116 -37.97 23.34 -10.01
CA ILE A 116 -37.79 22.07 -9.30
C ILE A 116 -36.50 22.10 -8.49
N GLN A 117 -35.37 22.45 -9.12
CA GLN A 117 -34.07 22.47 -8.45
C GLN A 117 -34.05 23.42 -7.24
N ARG A 118 -34.81 24.53 -7.28
CA ARG A 118 -35.02 25.44 -6.13
C ARG A 118 -35.53 24.74 -4.86
N THR A 119 -36.36 23.69 -4.97
CA THR A 119 -37.02 23.10 -3.80
C THR A 119 -36.12 22.22 -2.93
N GLY A 120 -34.90 21.91 -3.37
CA GLY A 120 -33.94 21.05 -2.66
C GLY A 120 -32.74 21.79 -2.04
N VAL A 121 -32.80 23.12 -1.88
CA VAL A 121 -31.60 23.94 -1.55
C VAL A 121 -31.79 24.75 -0.26
N GLN A 122 -30.69 24.94 0.49
CA GLN A 122 -30.68 25.74 1.72
C GLN A 122 -30.89 27.26 1.48
N GLU A 123 -31.27 27.97 2.54
CA GLU A 123 -31.74 29.36 2.51
C GLU A 123 -30.78 30.35 1.82
N GLY A 124 -29.46 30.15 1.93
CA GLY A 124 -28.45 31.02 1.31
C GLY A 124 -28.52 31.07 -0.23
N LEU A 125 -28.99 30.01 -0.88
CA LEU A 125 -29.15 29.95 -2.34
C LEU A 125 -30.56 30.36 -2.81
N ALA A 126 -31.53 30.50 -1.89
CA ALA A 126 -32.90 30.89 -2.21
C ALA A 126 -33.00 32.28 -2.88
N GLN A 127 -32.02 33.17 -2.66
CA GLN A 127 -31.97 34.50 -3.27
C GLN A 127 -31.49 34.49 -4.73
N ALA A 128 -30.64 33.54 -5.14
CA ALA A 128 -30.34 33.32 -6.56
C ALA A 128 -31.57 32.79 -7.30
N ALA A 129 -32.33 31.89 -6.68
CA ALA A 129 -33.60 31.41 -7.21
C ALA A 129 -34.72 32.49 -7.18
N SER A 130 -34.62 33.49 -6.31
CA SER A 130 -35.51 34.66 -6.31
C SER A 130 -35.33 35.51 -7.57
N TRP A 131 -34.08 35.67 -8.05
CA TRP A 131 -33.83 36.27 -9.37
C TRP A 131 -34.52 35.48 -10.49
N ILE A 132 -34.37 34.15 -10.52
CA ILE A 132 -35.04 33.27 -11.50
C ILE A 132 -36.56 33.46 -11.50
N LEU A 133 -37.19 33.57 -10.31
CA LEU A 133 -38.63 33.84 -10.21
C LEU A 133 -39.00 35.26 -10.69
N SER A 134 -38.21 36.29 -10.38
CA SER A 134 -38.43 37.64 -10.93
C SER A 134 -38.24 37.74 -12.45
N VAL A 135 -37.45 36.82 -13.02
CA VAL A 135 -37.23 36.69 -14.46
C VAL A 135 -38.37 35.90 -15.11
N LYS A 136 -38.92 34.87 -14.46
CA LYS A 136 -40.06 34.05 -14.94
C LYS A 136 -41.26 34.90 -15.33
N ASP A 137 -41.71 35.79 -14.45
CA ASP A 137 -42.87 36.66 -14.72
C ASP A 137 -42.56 37.67 -15.84
N PHE A 138 -41.33 38.18 -15.91
CA PHE A 138 -40.89 39.15 -16.91
C PHE A 138 -40.71 38.55 -18.31
N ILE A 139 -40.11 37.35 -18.45
CA ILE A 139 -40.03 36.63 -19.74
C ILE A 139 -41.44 36.44 -20.30
N GLY A 140 -42.38 36.05 -19.43
CA GLY A 140 -43.79 35.91 -19.78
C GLY A 140 -44.48 37.19 -20.29
N GLU A 141 -43.91 38.38 -20.11
CA GLU A 141 -44.40 39.63 -20.74
C GLU A 141 -43.54 40.05 -21.94
N ALA A 142 -42.21 39.92 -21.86
CA ALA A 142 -41.29 40.27 -22.95
C ALA A 142 -41.54 39.44 -24.23
N VAL A 143 -41.74 38.13 -24.08
CA VAL A 143 -42.11 37.19 -25.16
C VAL A 143 -43.43 37.58 -25.86
N LYS A 144 -44.36 38.21 -25.12
CA LYS A 144 -45.62 38.71 -25.68
C LYS A 144 -45.46 40.07 -26.39
N ALA A 145 -44.39 40.82 -26.09
CA ALA A 145 -44.11 42.13 -26.65
C ALA A 145 -43.26 42.08 -27.93
N SER A 146 -42.38 41.09 -28.05
CA SER A 146 -41.67 40.70 -29.29
C SER A 146 -41.55 39.17 -29.34
N PRO A 147 -42.24 38.51 -30.30
CA PRO A 147 -42.07 37.08 -30.56
C PRO A 147 -40.60 36.70 -30.86
N GLU A 148 -39.84 37.59 -31.48
CA GLU A 148 -38.50 37.31 -31.96
C GLU A 148 -37.44 37.44 -30.85
N ALA A 149 -37.67 38.31 -29.85
CA ALA A 149 -36.91 38.31 -28.60
C ALA A 149 -37.04 36.99 -27.81
N SER A 150 -38.11 36.20 -28.02
CA SER A 150 -38.27 34.87 -27.41
C SER A 150 -37.15 33.91 -27.78
N LEU A 151 -36.49 34.12 -28.92
CA LEU A 151 -35.41 33.26 -29.37
C LEU A 151 -34.14 33.43 -28.52
N ALA A 152 -33.85 34.64 -28.05
CA ALA A 152 -32.80 34.88 -27.05
C ALA A 152 -33.19 34.28 -25.68
N TRP A 153 -34.42 34.54 -25.23
CA TRP A 153 -34.92 34.01 -23.94
C TRP A 153 -34.99 32.49 -23.88
N ALA A 154 -35.26 31.79 -24.99
CA ALA A 154 -35.19 30.33 -25.04
C ALA A 154 -33.78 29.80 -24.73
N GLY A 155 -32.73 30.43 -25.28
CA GLY A 155 -31.35 30.09 -24.94
C GLY A 155 -30.99 30.42 -23.48
N VAL A 156 -31.41 31.59 -22.97
CA VAL A 156 -31.25 31.92 -21.55
C VAL A 156 -31.92 30.87 -20.67
N CYS A 157 -33.14 30.44 -20.98
CA CYS A 157 -33.87 29.42 -20.25
C CYS A 157 -33.22 28.03 -20.27
N ILE A 158 -32.44 27.68 -21.31
CA ILE A 158 -31.61 26.46 -21.31
C ILE A 158 -30.43 26.58 -20.34
N VAL A 159 -29.91 27.80 -20.12
CA VAL A 159 -28.81 28.06 -19.17
C VAL A 159 -29.30 28.22 -17.74
N LEU A 160 -30.54 28.67 -17.49
CA LEU A 160 -31.08 28.88 -16.12
C LEU A 160 -30.90 27.67 -15.17
N PRO A 161 -31.21 26.41 -15.55
CA PRO A 161 -30.94 25.24 -14.70
C PRO A 161 -29.46 24.94 -14.47
N LEU A 162 -28.55 25.44 -15.32
CA LEU A 162 -27.10 25.26 -15.16
C LEU A 162 -26.51 26.27 -14.15
N LEU A 163 -27.19 27.39 -13.92
CA LEU A 163 -26.78 28.43 -12.96
C LEU A 163 -27.13 28.09 -11.49
N THR A 164 -27.76 26.94 -11.23
CA THR A 164 -27.89 26.40 -9.86
C THR A 164 -26.56 25.85 -9.33
N ASN A 165 -25.64 25.46 -10.22
CA ASN A 165 -24.26 25.14 -9.88
C ASN A 165 -23.48 26.45 -9.60
N PRO A 166 -22.93 26.67 -8.40
CA PRO A 166 -22.25 27.92 -8.07
C PRO A 166 -20.97 28.18 -8.88
N GLN A 167 -20.28 27.16 -9.40
CA GLN A 167 -19.13 27.36 -10.28
C GLN A 167 -19.57 27.94 -11.63
N SER A 168 -20.66 27.41 -12.21
CA SER A 168 -21.29 27.95 -13.42
C SER A 168 -21.82 29.38 -13.18
N ALA A 169 -22.48 29.61 -12.04
CA ALA A 169 -22.97 30.94 -11.65
C ALA A 169 -21.83 31.96 -11.45
N ALA A 170 -20.74 31.56 -10.80
CA ALA A 170 -19.55 32.40 -10.65
C ALA A 170 -18.87 32.69 -12.00
N GLN A 171 -18.85 31.71 -12.92
CA GLN A 171 -18.31 31.90 -14.27
C GLN A 171 -19.21 32.79 -15.14
N ALA A 172 -20.54 32.68 -15.02
CA ALA A 172 -21.52 33.56 -15.66
C ALA A 172 -21.41 35.00 -15.14
N ASN A 173 -21.30 35.19 -13.82
CA ASN A 173 -21.04 36.49 -13.20
C ASN A 173 -19.70 37.09 -13.67
N LYS A 174 -18.63 36.28 -13.73
CA LYS A 174 -17.28 36.72 -14.16
C LYS A 174 -17.19 37.04 -15.66
N SER A 175 -18.02 36.43 -16.50
CA SER A 175 -18.10 36.70 -17.95
C SER A 175 -19.06 37.84 -18.31
N GLY A 176 -19.84 38.35 -17.35
CA GLY A 176 -20.80 39.44 -17.57
C GLY A 176 -22.20 39.00 -18.02
N PHE A 177 -22.48 37.70 -18.11
CA PHE A 177 -23.76 37.15 -18.54
C PHE A 177 -24.93 37.69 -17.71
N THR A 178 -24.82 37.61 -16.38
CA THR A 178 -25.83 38.14 -15.44
C THR A 178 -26.04 39.66 -15.55
N TYR A 179 -25.03 40.42 -15.99
CA TYR A 179 -25.16 41.86 -16.24
C TYR A 179 -25.97 42.11 -17.51
N ILE A 180 -25.64 41.43 -18.61
CA ILE A 180 -26.26 41.65 -19.93
C ILE A 180 -27.72 41.19 -19.93
N THR A 181 -27.99 39.93 -19.56
CA THR A 181 -29.37 39.39 -19.49
C THR A 181 -30.22 40.17 -18.48
N GLY A 182 -29.62 40.70 -17.41
CA GLY A 182 -30.28 41.58 -16.43
C GLY A 182 -30.65 42.97 -16.96
N ARG A 183 -29.99 43.47 -18.01
CA ARG A 183 -30.25 44.79 -18.63
C ARG A 183 -31.33 44.75 -19.71
N ILE A 184 -31.67 43.59 -20.28
CA ILE A 184 -32.67 43.49 -21.38
C ILE A 184 -34.03 44.13 -21.01
N ARG A 185 -34.47 44.02 -19.74
CA ARG A 185 -35.70 44.69 -19.26
C ARG A 185 -35.67 46.21 -19.42
N TYR A 186 -34.52 46.84 -19.23
CA TYR A 186 -34.36 48.28 -19.44
C TYR A 186 -34.51 48.64 -20.92
N TYR A 187 -34.02 47.80 -21.84
CA TYR A 187 -34.12 48.03 -23.28
C TYR A 187 -35.51 47.82 -23.87
N VAL A 188 -36.24 46.81 -23.42
CA VAL A 188 -37.63 46.56 -23.88
C VAL A 188 -38.57 47.71 -23.48
N GLU A 189 -38.42 48.24 -22.26
CA GLU A 189 -39.21 49.41 -21.84
C GLU A 189 -38.69 50.73 -22.46
N LEU A 190 -37.39 50.88 -22.71
CA LEU A 190 -36.84 52.02 -23.45
C LEU A 190 -37.46 52.12 -24.85
N GLU A 191 -37.57 51.01 -25.57
CA GLU A 191 -38.28 50.94 -26.85
C GLU A 191 -39.76 51.34 -26.67
N ARG A 192 -40.51 50.64 -25.80
CA ARG A 192 -41.94 50.89 -25.57
C ARG A 192 -42.26 52.35 -25.22
N ILE A 193 -41.46 52.98 -24.36
CA ILE A 193 -41.65 54.37 -23.92
C ILE A 193 -41.44 55.35 -25.09
N LEU A 194 -40.38 55.18 -25.87
CA LEU A 194 -40.03 56.11 -26.95
C LEU A 194 -40.97 55.97 -28.16
N TRP A 195 -41.44 54.75 -28.46
CA TRP A 195 -42.52 54.55 -29.43
C TRP A 195 -43.83 55.19 -28.96
N SER A 196 -44.20 55.09 -27.66
CA SER A 196 -45.41 55.77 -27.13
C SER A 196 -45.35 57.31 -27.19
N THR A 197 -44.13 57.87 -27.16
CA THR A 197 -43.90 59.33 -27.22
C THR A 197 -43.95 59.87 -28.66
N SER A 198 -43.89 59.01 -29.67
CA SER A 198 -43.59 59.38 -31.08
C SER A 198 -44.72 60.07 -31.88
N SER A 199 -45.84 60.48 -31.27
CA SER A 199 -46.99 61.01 -32.02
C SER A 199 -47.08 62.54 -32.17
N ARG A 200 -46.25 63.34 -31.45
CA ARG A 200 -46.43 64.81 -31.37
C ARG A 200 -45.14 65.68 -31.28
N SER A 201 -44.14 65.46 -32.12
CA SER A 201 -43.19 66.52 -32.52
C SER A 201 -42.45 66.19 -33.82
N SER A 202 -42.10 67.22 -34.60
CA SER A 202 -41.45 67.10 -35.92
C SER A 202 -39.92 67.22 -35.91
N ASP A 203 -39.33 67.65 -34.80
CA ASP A 203 -38.06 68.38 -34.82
C ASP A 203 -36.82 67.49 -34.54
N HIS A 204 -36.99 66.17 -34.47
CA HIS A 204 -35.97 65.21 -34.01
C HIS A 204 -35.78 63.99 -34.93
N THR A 205 -36.17 64.04 -36.20
CA THR A 205 -36.06 62.91 -37.15
C THR A 205 -34.64 62.34 -37.27
N GLY A 206 -33.64 63.18 -37.58
CA GLY A 206 -32.25 62.72 -37.72
C GLY A 206 -31.63 62.17 -36.42
N LEU A 207 -32.02 62.72 -35.26
CA LEU A 207 -31.62 62.18 -33.95
C LEU A 207 -32.26 60.81 -33.69
N LYS A 208 -33.52 60.61 -34.11
CA LYS A 208 -34.23 59.33 -34.00
C LYS A 208 -33.64 58.25 -34.92
N GLU A 209 -33.20 58.61 -36.13
CA GLU A 209 -32.49 57.70 -37.04
C GLU A 209 -31.15 57.24 -36.44
N GLN A 210 -30.34 58.18 -35.94
CA GLN A 210 -29.08 57.87 -35.25
C GLN A 210 -29.28 57.00 -34.00
N PHE A 211 -30.31 57.33 -33.19
CA PHE A 211 -30.66 56.56 -32.00
C PHE A 211 -31.10 55.12 -32.33
N ASN A 212 -31.96 54.94 -33.33
CA ASN A 212 -32.38 53.60 -33.78
C ASN A 212 -31.17 52.77 -34.25
N ALA A 213 -30.24 53.38 -35.01
CA ALA A 213 -29.01 52.70 -35.44
C ALA A 213 -28.08 52.34 -34.27
N ASN A 214 -28.04 53.14 -33.21
CA ASN A 214 -27.31 52.82 -31.98
C ASN A 214 -27.98 51.68 -31.19
N ILE A 215 -29.32 51.62 -31.14
CA ILE A 215 -30.06 50.50 -30.54
C ILE A 215 -29.83 49.19 -31.30
N VAL A 216 -29.93 49.18 -32.65
CA VAL A 216 -29.73 47.95 -33.45
C VAL A 216 -28.33 47.37 -33.20
N LYS A 217 -27.28 48.20 -33.13
CA LYS A 217 -25.92 47.77 -32.79
C LYS A 217 -25.81 47.23 -31.35
N LEU A 218 -26.46 47.87 -30.39
CA LEU A 218 -26.49 47.39 -29.00
C LEU A 218 -27.17 46.01 -28.91
N TYR A 219 -28.27 45.80 -29.63
CA TYR A 219 -28.96 44.51 -29.68
C TYR A 219 -28.12 43.45 -30.42
N GLU A 220 -27.39 43.83 -31.48
CA GLU A 220 -26.49 42.94 -32.22
C GLU A 220 -25.38 42.38 -31.31
N GLU A 221 -24.72 43.23 -30.50
CA GLU A 221 -23.71 42.77 -29.55
C GLU A 221 -24.31 41.96 -28.38
N ILE A 222 -25.48 42.33 -27.87
CA ILE A 222 -26.19 41.57 -26.83
C ILE A 222 -26.53 40.15 -27.33
N LEU A 223 -27.15 40.03 -28.50
CA LEU A 223 -27.50 38.73 -29.11
C LEU A 223 -26.24 37.90 -29.39
N ARG A 224 -25.18 38.52 -29.94
CA ARG A 224 -23.89 37.87 -30.20
C ARG A 224 -23.27 37.32 -28.92
N PHE A 225 -23.32 38.09 -27.82
CA PHE A 225 -22.84 37.66 -26.51
C PHE A 225 -23.69 36.51 -25.94
N GLU A 226 -25.01 36.61 -25.96
CA GLU A 226 -25.90 35.60 -25.38
C GLU A 226 -25.85 34.28 -26.15
N VAL A 227 -25.88 34.30 -27.49
CA VAL A 227 -25.74 33.10 -28.33
C VAL A 227 -24.43 32.37 -28.04
N LYS A 228 -23.29 33.08 -27.99
CA LYS A 228 -21.99 32.49 -27.64
C LYS A 228 -21.97 31.92 -26.22
N SER A 229 -22.59 32.61 -25.26
CA SER A 229 -22.70 32.15 -23.88
C SER A 229 -23.49 30.84 -23.76
N VAL A 230 -24.65 30.75 -24.42
CA VAL A 230 -25.49 29.54 -24.40
C VAL A 230 -24.76 28.35 -25.05
N LEU A 231 -24.15 28.56 -26.22
CA LEU A 231 -23.33 27.55 -26.91
C LEU A 231 -22.16 27.06 -26.03
N ARG A 232 -21.54 27.95 -25.26
CA ARG A 232 -20.47 27.62 -24.31
C ARG A 232 -20.98 26.79 -23.13
N PHE A 233 -22.00 27.26 -22.41
CA PHE A 233 -22.50 26.58 -21.21
C PHE A 233 -23.05 25.17 -21.52
N HIS A 234 -23.74 25.01 -22.65
CA HIS A 234 -24.23 23.70 -23.12
C HIS A 234 -23.08 22.74 -23.49
N ARG A 235 -22.03 23.23 -24.16
CA ARG A 235 -20.83 22.42 -24.48
C ARG A 235 -20.10 21.93 -23.22
N SER A 236 -19.95 22.77 -22.20
CA SER A 236 -19.34 22.36 -20.92
C SER A 236 -20.19 21.36 -20.13
N TRP A 237 -21.49 21.26 -20.40
CA TRP A 237 -22.38 20.31 -19.75
C TRP A 237 -22.37 18.91 -20.39
N GLN A 238 -22.18 18.81 -21.72
CA GLN A 238 -22.31 17.53 -22.44
C GLN A 238 -21.03 16.68 -22.57
N ARG A 239 -19.84 17.11 -22.08
CA ARG A 239 -18.59 16.31 -22.17
C ARG A 239 -17.62 16.46 -21.00
N ASN A 240 -17.24 15.30 -20.44
CA ASN A 240 -15.88 15.09 -19.92
C ASN A 240 -14.95 14.68 -21.09
N PHE A 241 -13.65 14.94 -20.91
CA PHE A 241 -12.56 14.71 -21.87
C PHE A 241 -12.48 15.62 -23.12
N ALA A 242 -11.29 15.61 -23.72
CA ALA A 242 -10.65 16.80 -24.27
C ALA A 242 -10.49 16.83 -25.80
N GLY A 243 -9.96 17.95 -26.31
CA GLY A 243 -9.51 18.10 -27.69
C GLY A 243 -10.55 18.66 -28.65
N ASP A 244 -10.91 19.94 -28.51
CA ASP A 244 -10.42 20.98 -29.44
C ASP A 244 -10.84 22.42 -29.02
N ILE A 245 -10.23 23.42 -29.67
CA ILE A 245 -10.60 24.85 -29.66
C ILE A 245 -10.56 25.53 -28.28
N PHE A 246 -9.34 25.91 -27.87
CA PHE A 246 -9.16 27.22 -27.24
C PHE A 246 -9.37 28.29 -28.33
N GLN A 247 -10.42 29.10 -28.21
CA GLN A 247 -10.35 30.50 -28.61
C GLN A 247 -10.48 31.34 -27.34
N PRO A 248 -9.47 32.17 -26.98
CA PRO A 248 -9.60 33.13 -25.90
C PRO A 248 -10.47 34.30 -26.38
N GLU A 249 -11.78 34.08 -26.42
CA GLU A 249 -12.74 35.14 -26.76
C GLU A 249 -12.69 36.25 -25.70
N ASP A 250 -12.61 37.51 -26.15
CA ASP A 250 -12.50 38.66 -25.25
C ASP A 250 -13.87 39.06 -24.67
N TRP A 251 -14.35 38.25 -23.72
CA TRP A 251 -15.58 38.51 -22.97
C TRP A 251 -15.57 39.86 -22.26
N ASN A 252 -14.40 40.33 -21.80
CA ASN A 252 -14.26 41.63 -21.16
C ASN A 252 -14.46 42.76 -22.19
N GLY A 253 -13.86 42.63 -23.37
CA GLY A 253 -14.03 43.54 -24.51
C GLY A 253 -15.45 43.56 -25.07
N MET A 254 -16.15 42.41 -25.12
CA MET A 254 -17.58 42.37 -25.46
C MET A 254 -18.43 43.12 -24.43
N VAL A 255 -18.21 42.87 -23.13
CA VAL A 255 -18.96 43.54 -22.05
C VAL A 255 -18.64 45.05 -21.99
N SER A 256 -17.43 45.49 -22.31
CA SER A 256 -17.12 46.92 -22.40
C SER A 256 -17.72 47.56 -23.65
N SER A 257 -17.66 46.91 -24.80
CA SER A 257 -18.25 47.40 -26.05
C SER A 257 -19.76 47.56 -25.93
N ILE A 258 -20.44 46.60 -25.29
CA ILE A 258 -21.84 46.73 -24.89
C ILE A 258 -22.02 47.95 -24.00
N LYS A 259 -21.28 48.11 -22.90
CA LYS A 259 -21.42 49.27 -21.99
C LYS A 259 -21.18 50.63 -22.64
N ASP A 260 -20.26 50.73 -23.59
CA ASP A 260 -20.03 51.97 -24.34
C ASP A 260 -21.20 52.27 -25.30
N LEU A 261 -21.79 51.24 -25.93
CA LEU A 261 -23.06 51.37 -26.67
C LEU A 261 -24.25 51.69 -25.76
N GLU A 262 -24.38 51.06 -24.57
CA GLU A 262 -25.40 51.38 -23.56
C GLU A 262 -25.35 52.87 -23.22
N LYS A 263 -24.14 53.41 -23.02
CA LYS A 263 -23.90 54.81 -22.65
C LYS A 263 -24.26 55.79 -23.77
N LEU A 264 -24.01 55.45 -25.03
CA LEU A 264 -24.45 56.24 -26.19
C LEU A 264 -25.98 56.26 -26.29
N VAL A 265 -26.61 55.08 -26.21
CA VAL A 265 -28.07 54.92 -26.20
C VAL A 265 -28.70 55.69 -25.01
N GLN A 266 -28.06 55.71 -23.84
CA GLN A 266 -28.51 56.51 -22.69
C GLN A 266 -28.38 58.04 -22.92
N GLN A 267 -27.32 58.50 -23.59
CA GLN A 267 -27.14 59.92 -23.93
C GLN A 267 -28.21 60.38 -24.93
N ASP A 268 -28.38 59.64 -26.02
CA ASP A 268 -29.41 59.91 -27.03
C ASP A 268 -30.83 59.87 -26.41
N ALA A 269 -31.12 58.85 -25.61
CA ALA A 269 -32.41 58.72 -24.92
C ALA A 269 -32.67 59.85 -23.91
N ALA A 270 -31.64 60.36 -23.23
CA ALA A 270 -31.78 61.51 -22.32
C ALA A 270 -32.15 62.79 -23.07
N THR A 271 -31.70 62.95 -24.32
CA THR A 271 -32.06 64.05 -25.23
C THR A 271 -33.46 63.89 -25.83
N ILE A 272 -33.91 62.67 -26.15
CA ILE A 272 -35.19 62.40 -26.84
C ILE A 272 -36.38 62.26 -25.85
N SER A 273 -36.14 61.82 -24.61
CA SER A 273 -37.22 61.46 -23.66
C SER A 273 -37.78 62.63 -22.83
N THR A 274 -39.08 62.54 -22.50
CA THR A 274 -39.75 63.48 -21.60
C THR A 274 -39.32 63.28 -20.15
N GLU A 275 -39.54 64.29 -19.29
CA GLU A 275 -39.22 64.21 -17.86
C GLU A 275 -39.97 63.09 -17.11
N VAL A 276 -41.17 62.70 -17.55
CA VAL A 276 -41.91 61.57 -16.97
C VAL A 276 -41.30 60.24 -17.42
N SER A 277 -41.01 60.11 -18.73
CA SER A 277 -40.28 58.98 -19.31
C SER A 277 -38.93 58.73 -18.60
N ARG A 278 -38.18 59.81 -18.35
CA ARG A 278 -36.87 59.82 -17.70
C ARG A 278 -36.94 59.30 -16.26
N ARG A 279 -37.96 59.67 -15.49
CA ARG A 279 -38.14 59.14 -14.12
C ARG A 279 -38.43 57.65 -14.13
N HIS A 280 -39.31 57.19 -15.01
CA HIS A 280 -39.64 55.76 -15.08
C HIS A 280 -38.43 54.90 -15.51
N LEU A 281 -37.64 55.38 -16.48
CA LEU A 281 -36.38 54.72 -16.85
C LEU A 281 -35.37 54.69 -15.69
N ASN A 282 -35.27 55.78 -14.90
CA ASN A 282 -34.42 55.82 -13.71
C ASN A 282 -34.91 54.87 -12.59
N GLU A 283 -36.22 54.69 -12.42
CA GLU A 283 -36.81 53.73 -11.47
C GLU A 283 -36.47 52.27 -11.86
N VAL A 284 -36.60 51.94 -13.16
CA VAL A 284 -36.21 50.62 -13.69
C VAL A 284 -34.70 50.39 -13.58
N GLU A 285 -33.88 51.40 -13.84
CA GLU A 285 -32.42 51.32 -13.66
C GLU A 285 -32.01 51.15 -12.20
N GLN A 286 -32.63 51.89 -11.26
CA GLN A 286 -32.38 51.72 -9.83
C GLN A 286 -32.82 50.33 -9.33
N SER A 287 -33.96 49.81 -9.81
CA SER A 287 -34.43 48.46 -9.47
C SER A 287 -33.48 47.37 -9.96
N THR A 288 -33.08 47.41 -11.24
CA THR A 288 -32.13 46.43 -11.82
C THR A 288 -30.76 46.50 -11.14
N ARG A 289 -30.26 47.71 -10.84
CA ARG A 289 -29.01 47.91 -10.10
C ARG A 289 -29.07 47.39 -8.66
N HIS A 290 -30.16 47.64 -7.93
CA HIS A 290 -30.33 47.16 -6.56
C HIS A 290 -30.34 45.62 -6.47
N ASN A 291 -30.96 44.95 -7.44
CA ASN A 291 -30.95 43.49 -7.53
C ASN A 291 -29.53 42.95 -7.79
N PHE A 292 -28.77 43.58 -8.70
CA PHE A 292 -27.38 43.21 -8.99
C PHE A 292 -26.44 43.42 -7.80
N GLU A 293 -26.51 44.58 -7.13
CA GLU A 293 -25.71 44.87 -5.93
C GLU A 293 -26.07 43.95 -4.75
N SER A 294 -27.30 43.42 -4.70
CA SER A 294 -27.72 42.41 -3.73
C SER A 294 -27.12 41.04 -4.05
N MET A 295 -27.16 40.59 -5.31
CA MET A 295 -26.50 39.34 -5.73
C MET A 295 -24.99 39.35 -5.47
N GLN A 296 -24.29 40.45 -5.75
CA GLN A 296 -22.84 40.55 -5.48
C GLN A 296 -22.49 40.39 -3.99
N LYS A 297 -23.33 40.90 -3.09
CA LYS A 297 -23.12 40.79 -1.62
C LYS A 297 -23.37 39.37 -1.10
N LEU A 298 -24.13 38.56 -1.83
CA LEU A 298 -24.49 37.19 -1.48
C LEU A 298 -23.49 36.16 -2.03
N LEU A 299 -22.71 36.49 -3.06
CA LEU A 299 -21.72 35.58 -3.64
C LEU A 299 -20.74 34.99 -2.59
N PRO A 300 -20.17 35.76 -1.64
CA PRO A 300 -19.28 35.22 -0.61
C PRO A 300 -20.00 34.36 0.44
N LEU A 301 -21.30 34.60 0.66
CA LEU A 301 -22.12 33.79 1.56
C LEU A 301 -22.53 32.47 0.90
N ALA A 302 -22.90 32.50 -0.38
CA ALA A 302 -23.15 31.30 -1.18
C ALA A 302 -21.87 30.47 -1.41
N GLN A 303 -20.69 31.10 -1.50
CA GLN A 303 -19.41 30.40 -1.52
C GLN A 303 -19.12 29.69 -0.19
N ARG A 304 -19.30 30.36 0.96
CA ARG A 304 -19.13 29.73 2.28
C ARG A 304 -20.18 28.67 2.59
N HIS A 305 -21.43 28.87 2.18
CA HIS A 305 -22.44 27.82 2.28
C HIS A 305 -22.18 26.67 1.32
N LEU A 306 -21.56 26.90 0.15
CA LEU A 306 -21.08 25.80 -0.69
C LEU A 306 -19.90 25.06 -0.04
N GLU A 307 -18.96 25.76 0.60
CA GLU A 307 -17.88 25.13 1.36
C GLU A 307 -18.46 24.28 2.49
N VAL A 308 -19.39 24.83 3.30
CA VAL A 308 -20.04 24.11 4.41
C VAL A 308 -20.99 22.99 3.95
N ASP A 309 -21.72 23.15 2.84
CA ASP A 309 -22.61 22.10 2.32
C ASP A 309 -21.84 21.05 1.51
N MET A 310 -20.72 21.41 0.86
CA MET A 310 -19.76 20.42 0.35
C MET A 310 -19.07 19.71 1.52
N GLU A 311 -18.69 20.39 2.60
CA GLU A 311 -18.17 19.74 3.80
C GLU A 311 -19.23 18.85 4.46
N ALA A 312 -20.50 19.25 4.53
CA ALA A 312 -21.57 18.46 5.15
C ALA A 312 -22.03 17.29 4.27
N LEU A 313 -22.10 17.45 2.95
CA LEU A 313 -22.44 16.39 2.02
C LEU A 313 -21.23 15.48 1.76
N ASN A 314 -20.00 16.01 1.77
CA ASN A 314 -18.80 15.19 1.91
C ASN A 314 -18.74 14.53 3.28
N LEU A 315 -19.18 15.12 4.39
CA LEU A 315 -19.25 14.42 5.69
C LEU A 315 -20.30 13.32 5.67
N GLN A 316 -21.46 13.53 5.04
CA GLN A 316 -22.51 12.51 4.99
C GLN A 316 -22.16 11.39 4.00
N ARG A 317 -21.45 11.74 2.91
CA ARG A 317 -20.87 10.79 1.96
C ARG A 317 -19.67 10.07 2.58
N GLN A 318 -18.78 10.78 3.27
CA GLN A 318 -17.68 10.22 4.08
C GLN A 318 -18.28 9.31 5.14
N MET A 319 -19.17 9.71 6.03
CA MET A 319 -19.76 8.81 7.03
C MET A 319 -20.41 7.54 6.43
N HIS A 320 -20.81 7.54 5.15
CA HIS A 320 -21.25 6.34 4.43
C HIS A 320 -20.09 5.55 3.76
N GLU A 321 -19.14 6.24 3.13
CA GLU A 321 -17.92 5.70 2.52
C GLU A 321 -16.85 5.33 3.56
N GLU A 322 -16.95 5.80 4.82
CA GLU A 322 -16.14 5.56 6.02
C GLU A 322 -16.75 4.44 6.85
N ALA A 323 -18.07 4.27 6.88
CA ALA A 323 -18.66 3.00 7.32
C ALA A 323 -18.15 1.79 6.50
N LEU A 324 -17.57 2.05 5.31
CA LEU A 324 -16.82 1.10 4.48
C LEU A 324 -15.29 1.31 4.56
N SER A 325 -14.81 2.56 4.53
CA SER A 325 -13.38 2.91 4.52
C SER A 325 -12.71 2.78 5.88
N ASP A 326 -13.45 2.65 6.97
CA ASP A 326 -12.88 2.25 8.26
C ASP A 326 -12.35 0.81 8.15
N LYS A 327 -13.03 -0.07 7.40
CA LYS A 327 -12.51 -1.39 7.00
C LYS A 327 -11.38 -1.28 5.97
N GLU A 328 -11.56 -0.52 4.89
CA GLU A 328 -10.52 -0.40 3.84
C GLU A 328 -9.22 0.20 4.40
N GLN A 329 -9.30 1.24 5.23
CA GLN A 329 -8.15 1.88 5.86
C GLN A 329 -7.48 0.97 6.91
N LYS A 330 -8.25 0.26 7.75
CA LYS A 330 -7.68 -0.74 8.67
C LYS A 330 -6.99 -1.86 7.88
N CYS A 331 -7.62 -2.37 6.82
CA CYS A 331 -7.04 -3.34 5.90
C CYS A 331 -5.74 -2.83 5.25
N ARG A 332 -5.71 -1.57 4.78
CA ARG A 332 -4.50 -0.95 4.22
C ARG A 332 -3.37 -0.87 5.25
N GLN A 333 -3.67 -0.46 6.49
CA GLN A 333 -2.65 -0.37 7.55
C GLN A 333 -2.10 -1.74 7.97
N LEU A 334 -2.86 -2.84 7.88
CA LEU A 334 -2.30 -4.19 8.09
C LEU A 334 -1.13 -4.48 7.14
N PHE A 335 -1.22 -4.04 5.88
CA PHE A 335 -0.12 -4.18 4.90
C PHE A 335 1.03 -3.19 5.09
N ARG A 336 0.87 -2.15 5.93
CA ARG A 336 1.98 -1.21 6.24
C ARG A 336 2.97 -1.79 7.28
N LEU A 337 2.56 -2.82 8.02
CA LEU A 337 3.32 -3.60 9.01
C LEU A 337 3.95 -2.85 10.21
N ALA A 338 4.00 -1.51 10.22
CA ALA A 338 4.39 -0.73 11.40
C ALA A 338 3.45 -1.03 12.58
N ARG A 339 3.99 -1.48 13.71
CA ARG A 339 3.17 -1.91 14.87
C ARG A 339 2.82 -0.77 15.84
N ASN A 340 3.52 0.36 15.76
CA ASN A 340 3.25 1.61 16.51
C ASN A 340 3.71 2.84 15.70
N GLU A 341 3.46 4.05 16.21
CA GLU A 341 3.84 5.32 15.54
C GLU A 341 5.37 5.54 15.41
N GLU A 342 6.19 4.78 16.15
CA GLU A 342 7.67 4.90 16.17
C GLU A 342 8.39 3.89 15.26
N ASP A 343 7.66 3.01 14.56
CA ASP A 343 8.20 1.80 13.95
C ASP A 343 8.78 2.00 12.52
N SER A 344 9.71 1.13 12.11
CA SER A 344 10.54 1.28 10.90
C SER A 344 9.82 0.95 9.58
N SER A 345 8.96 1.85 9.09
CA SER A 345 8.28 1.65 7.79
C SER A 345 9.23 1.64 6.58
N TYR A 346 8.82 0.95 5.52
CA TYR A 346 9.55 0.90 4.24
C TYR A 346 9.73 2.30 3.58
N GLU A 347 8.86 3.28 3.92
CA GLU A 347 9.02 4.67 3.47
C GLU A 347 10.25 5.34 4.09
N LEU A 348 10.51 5.09 5.38
CA LEU A 348 11.70 5.57 6.10
C LEU A 348 12.99 4.93 5.59
N TYR A 349 12.92 3.74 4.99
CA TYR A 349 14.09 3.10 4.41
C TYR A 349 14.59 3.78 3.14
N LYS A 350 13.67 4.16 2.24
CA LYS A 350 14.02 4.93 1.03
C LYS A 350 14.55 6.33 1.36
N SER A 351 14.01 7.00 2.39
CA SER A 351 14.45 8.36 2.75
C SER A 351 15.83 8.43 3.42
N ARG A 352 16.34 7.31 3.96
CA ARG A 352 17.69 7.17 4.52
C ARG A 352 18.80 7.06 3.46
N VAL A 353 18.46 6.77 2.21
CA VAL A 353 19.44 6.68 1.11
C VAL A 353 19.77 8.08 0.60
N ASP A 354 21.07 8.40 0.51
CA ASP A 354 21.57 9.67 -0.05
C ASP A 354 21.00 9.93 -1.46
N ASP A 355 20.74 11.20 -1.80
CA ASP A 355 20.40 11.59 -3.17
C ASP A 355 21.61 11.51 -4.11
N ARG A 356 21.37 11.21 -5.39
CA ARG A 356 22.44 11.20 -6.39
C ARG A 356 23.02 12.61 -6.59
N LEU A 357 24.29 12.69 -6.97
CA LEU A 357 24.90 13.93 -7.42
C LEU A 357 24.71 14.11 -8.94
N GLU A 358 24.61 15.34 -9.40
CA GLU A 358 24.55 15.65 -10.84
C GLU A 358 25.80 15.11 -11.56
N GLY A 359 25.63 14.51 -12.74
CA GLY A 359 26.71 13.80 -13.43
C GLY A 359 27.01 12.39 -12.90
N THR A 360 26.15 11.82 -12.04
CA THR A 360 26.26 10.42 -11.58
C THR A 360 24.99 9.59 -11.85
N CYS A 361 25.14 8.28 -12.02
CA CYS A 361 24.13 7.33 -12.50
C CYS A 361 23.69 7.52 -13.97
N GLU A 362 24.29 8.43 -14.72
CA GLU A 362 23.81 8.82 -16.06
C GLU A 362 24.16 7.78 -17.14
N TRP A 363 25.33 7.16 -17.06
CA TRP A 363 25.74 6.09 -17.98
C TRP A 363 24.85 4.83 -17.90
N PHE A 364 24.11 4.65 -16.80
CA PHE A 364 23.16 3.56 -16.64
C PHE A 364 21.93 3.79 -17.54
N LEU A 365 21.48 5.05 -17.65
CA LEU A 365 20.37 5.45 -18.52
C LEU A 365 20.74 5.32 -20.01
N GLU A 366 22.04 5.42 -20.34
CA GLU A 366 22.57 5.14 -21.69
C GLU A 366 22.57 3.64 -22.06
N GLN A 367 22.34 2.71 -21.13
CA GLN A 367 22.50 1.28 -21.43
C GLN A 367 21.41 0.76 -22.39
N PRO A 368 21.79 0.07 -23.49
CA PRO A 368 20.81 -0.53 -24.40
C PRO A 368 19.84 -1.47 -23.69
N HIS A 369 20.34 -2.25 -22.73
CA HIS A 369 19.58 -3.19 -21.92
C HIS A 369 18.56 -2.51 -20.98
N PHE A 370 18.88 -1.35 -20.41
CA PHE A 370 17.93 -0.57 -19.61
C PHE A 370 16.80 -0.01 -20.48
N ASN A 371 17.14 0.59 -21.63
CA ASN A 371 16.16 1.13 -22.56
C ASN A 371 15.26 0.04 -23.16
N GLN A 372 15.84 -1.12 -23.53
CA GLN A 372 15.08 -2.30 -23.97
C GLN A 372 14.08 -2.79 -22.91
N TRP A 373 14.43 -2.78 -21.63
CA TRP A 373 13.51 -3.09 -20.54
C TRP A 373 12.45 -1.99 -20.31
N LEU A 374 12.81 -0.73 -20.58
CA LEU A 374 11.92 0.43 -20.48
C LEU A 374 10.88 0.50 -21.62
N ASP A 375 11.20 -0.03 -22.81
CA ASP A 375 10.29 -0.12 -23.96
C ASP A 375 9.30 -1.30 -23.86
N ASN A 376 9.59 -2.32 -23.06
CA ASN A 376 8.75 -3.51 -22.94
C ASN A 376 7.62 -3.35 -21.90
N ASP A 377 6.46 -3.93 -22.19
CA ASP A 377 5.26 -3.93 -21.30
C ASP A 377 5.42 -4.88 -20.08
N ARG A 378 6.41 -5.76 -20.12
CA ARG A 378 6.78 -6.76 -19.08
C ARG A 378 8.28 -7.07 -19.19
N GLY A 379 8.91 -7.50 -18.11
CA GLY A 379 10.31 -7.93 -18.16
C GLY A 379 11.05 -7.77 -16.83
N LEU A 380 12.09 -8.58 -16.67
CA LEU A 380 13.04 -8.50 -15.57
C LEU A 380 14.31 -7.77 -16.05
N LEU A 381 14.88 -6.94 -15.17
CA LEU A 381 16.21 -6.36 -15.29
C LEU A 381 16.91 -6.52 -13.93
N ILE A 382 18.02 -7.27 -13.93
CA ILE A 382 18.86 -7.45 -12.73
C ILE A 382 20.11 -6.58 -12.88
N VAL A 383 20.41 -5.81 -11.84
CA VAL A 383 21.59 -4.96 -11.70
C VAL A 383 22.44 -5.51 -10.55
N SER A 384 23.37 -6.40 -10.88
CA SER A 384 24.35 -6.93 -9.92
C SER A 384 25.53 -5.95 -9.83
N ALA A 385 25.93 -5.55 -8.62
CA ALA A 385 27.11 -4.71 -8.42
C ALA A 385 27.85 -5.03 -7.12
N ASP A 386 29.14 -4.72 -7.08
CA ASP A 386 29.99 -4.94 -5.91
C ASP A 386 29.55 -4.07 -4.69
N PRO A 387 30.00 -4.39 -3.46
CA PRO A 387 29.67 -3.61 -2.27
C PRO A 387 30.13 -2.16 -2.38
N GLY A 388 29.30 -1.22 -1.89
CA GLY A 388 29.64 0.21 -1.92
C GLY A 388 29.61 0.87 -3.30
N CYS A 389 29.12 0.21 -4.36
CA CYS A 389 29.02 0.78 -5.73
C CYS A 389 27.73 1.59 -5.99
N GLY A 390 27.02 2.05 -4.95
CA GLY A 390 25.91 3.01 -5.10
C GLY A 390 24.55 2.46 -5.55
N LYS A 391 24.34 1.13 -5.58
CA LYS A 391 23.08 0.46 -6.03
C LYS A 391 21.80 1.14 -5.51
N SER A 392 21.70 1.36 -4.21
CA SER A 392 20.52 1.97 -3.58
C SER A 392 20.27 3.42 -4.04
N VAL A 393 21.34 4.18 -4.32
CA VAL A 393 21.24 5.55 -4.83
C VAL A 393 20.74 5.55 -6.27
N LEU A 394 21.18 4.60 -7.09
CA LEU A 394 20.62 4.35 -8.43
C LEU A 394 19.14 3.94 -8.35
N ALA A 395 18.78 2.98 -7.50
CA ALA A 395 17.39 2.55 -7.31
C ALA A 395 16.49 3.71 -6.86
N LYS A 396 16.91 4.50 -5.85
CA LYS A 396 16.23 5.72 -5.42
C LYS A 396 16.05 6.71 -6.57
N HIS A 397 17.12 7.01 -7.31
CA HIS A 397 17.07 7.93 -8.45
C HIS A 397 16.07 7.47 -9.52
N LEU A 398 16.05 6.18 -9.83
CA LEU A 398 15.10 5.60 -10.78
C LEU A 398 13.65 5.75 -10.32
N ILE A 399 13.35 5.44 -9.04
CA ILE A 399 12.01 5.58 -8.46
C ILE A 399 11.54 7.04 -8.45
N ASP A 400 12.38 7.97 -7.99
CA ASP A 400 11.96 9.36 -7.73
C ASP A 400 11.92 10.24 -8.99
N ASN A 401 12.85 10.04 -9.93
CA ASN A 401 13.03 10.95 -11.07
C ASN A 401 12.82 10.29 -12.43
N VAL A 402 13.34 9.09 -12.68
CA VAL A 402 13.40 8.54 -14.05
C VAL A 402 12.11 7.82 -14.43
N LEU A 403 11.72 6.80 -13.67
CA LEU A 403 10.55 5.97 -13.98
C LEU A 403 9.23 6.77 -14.05
N PRO A 404 8.96 7.77 -13.17
CA PRO A 404 7.76 8.59 -13.27
C PRO A 404 7.72 9.48 -14.53
N GLN A 405 8.88 9.96 -15.00
CA GLN A 405 8.97 10.76 -16.22
C GLN A 405 8.82 9.91 -17.48
N CYS A 406 9.43 8.72 -17.50
CA CYS A 406 9.36 7.80 -18.64
C CYS A 406 8.02 7.08 -18.78
N ASN A 407 7.33 6.79 -17.67
CA ASN A 407 6.06 6.05 -17.67
C ASN A 407 5.00 6.72 -16.75
N PRO A 408 4.46 7.91 -17.10
CA PRO A 408 3.54 8.65 -16.21
C PRO A 408 2.22 7.94 -15.88
N SER A 409 1.86 6.89 -16.62
CA SER A 409 0.67 6.04 -16.42
C SER A 409 0.94 4.74 -15.66
N ALA A 410 2.20 4.39 -15.39
CA ALA A 410 2.56 3.15 -14.71
C ALA A 410 2.53 3.33 -13.18
N THR A 411 2.07 2.30 -12.46
CA THR A 411 2.17 2.29 -11.00
C THR A 411 3.54 1.78 -10.59
N ILE A 412 4.33 2.62 -9.90
CA ILE A 412 5.66 2.28 -9.41
C ILE A 412 5.52 1.87 -7.93
N CYS A 413 6.09 0.73 -7.56
CA CYS A 413 6.12 0.25 -6.17
C CYS A 413 7.52 -0.26 -5.84
N TYR A 414 8.04 0.09 -4.66
CA TYR A 414 9.43 -0.18 -4.30
C TYR A 414 9.57 -0.87 -2.94
N PHE A 415 10.67 -1.57 -2.75
CA PHE A 415 11.10 -2.10 -1.46
C PHE A 415 12.63 -2.10 -1.40
N PHE A 416 13.17 -1.72 -0.25
CA PHE A 416 14.61 -1.74 0.01
C PHE A 416 14.84 -2.81 1.06
N PHE A 417 15.41 -3.95 0.67
CA PHE A 417 15.78 -4.98 1.63
C PHE A 417 16.86 -4.41 2.56
N LYS A 418 16.80 -4.81 3.84
CA LYS A 418 17.88 -4.57 4.79
C LYS A 418 17.97 -5.71 5.79
N ASP A 419 19.15 -6.27 5.94
CA ASP A 419 19.41 -7.37 6.84
C ASP A 419 19.05 -7.03 8.31
N GLY A 420 18.46 -8.00 9.01
CA GLY A 420 18.01 -7.92 10.40
C GLY A 420 16.71 -7.16 10.69
N ASP A 421 16.26 -6.22 9.84
CA ASP A 421 15.05 -5.39 10.11
C ASP A 421 14.00 -5.49 9.01
N GLN A 422 14.40 -5.51 7.73
CA GLN A 422 13.51 -5.50 6.57
C GLN A 422 13.99 -6.53 5.52
N ASN A 423 14.16 -7.79 5.95
CA ASN A 423 14.74 -8.87 5.14
C ASN A 423 13.79 -10.02 4.76
N THR A 424 12.51 -9.98 5.15
CA THR A 424 11.55 -11.07 4.90
C THR A 424 10.70 -10.85 3.63
N GLN A 425 10.32 -11.95 2.96
CA GLN A 425 9.41 -11.92 1.81
C GLN A 425 8.04 -11.34 2.22
N LYS A 426 7.58 -11.62 3.45
CA LYS A 426 6.37 -11.05 4.04
C LYS A 426 6.38 -9.52 3.99
N GLN A 427 7.48 -8.89 4.43
CA GLN A 427 7.60 -7.44 4.46
C GLN A 427 7.59 -6.85 3.06
N ALA A 428 8.28 -7.49 2.10
CA ALA A 428 8.27 -7.07 0.70
C ALA A 428 6.85 -7.08 0.11
N ILE A 429 6.14 -8.22 0.18
CA ILE A 429 4.78 -8.34 -0.39
C ILE A 429 3.82 -7.34 0.26
N CYS A 430 3.88 -7.18 1.59
CA CYS A 430 3.03 -6.23 2.31
C CYS A 430 3.31 -4.78 1.90
N ALA A 431 4.58 -4.35 1.85
CA ALA A 431 4.94 -3.00 1.43
C ALA A 431 4.52 -2.70 -0.03
N LEU A 432 4.63 -3.67 -0.94
CA LEU A 432 4.15 -3.53 -2.31
C LEU A 432 2.61 -3.47 -2.36
N LEU A 433 1.89 -4.33 -1.64
CA LEU A 433 0.43 -4.27 -1.53
C LEU A 433 -0.06 -2.93 -0.96
N HIS A 434 0.61 -2.42 0.09
CA HIS A 434 0.32 -1.11 0.66
C HIS A 434 0.44 0.02 -0.36
N GLN A 435 1.51 0.02 -1.18
CA GLN A 435 1.70 0.99 -2.25
C GLN A 435 0.66 0.83 -3.37
N ILE A 436 0.32 -0.40 -3.76
CA ILE A 436 -0.73 -0.66 -4.76
C ILE A 436 -2.08 -0.13 -4.27
N PHE A 437 -2.50 -0.43 -3.04
CA PHE A 437 -3.78 0.05 -2.49
C PHE A 437 -3.77 1.55 -2.15
N THR A 438 -2.60 2.17 -2.03
CA THR A 438 -2.47 3.63 -1.90
C THR A 438 -2.65 4.32 -3.27
N ASN A 439 -2.05 3.78 -4.34
CA ASN A 439 -2.18 4.33 -5.69
C ASN A 439 -3.52 3.97 -6.37
N LYS A 440 -4.10 2.82 -6.01
CA LYS A 440 -5.33 2.27 -6.61
C LYS A 440 -6.27 1.69 -5.55
N PRO A 441 -6.99 2.55 -4.79
CA PRO A 441 -7.82 2.13 -3.66
C PRO A 441 -8.84 1.04 -4.00
N ASP A 442 -9.48 1.07 -5.18
CA ASP A 442 -10.48 0.07 -5.57
C ASP A 442 -9.98 -1.39 -5.56
N LEU A 443 -8.68 -1.62 -5.72
CA LEU A 443 -8.10 -2.96 -5.67
C LEU A 443 -8.13 -3.57 -4.26
N ILE A 444 -8.26 -2.75 -3.20
CA ILE A 444 -8.27 -3.24 -1.82
C ILE A 444 -9.47 -4.14 -1.52
N LYS A 445 -10.56 -4.01 -2.29
CA LYS A 445 -11.77 -4.84 -2.21
C LYS A 445 -11.48 -6.32 -2.50
N LEU A 446 -10.41 -6.61 -3.26
CA LEU A 446 -9.90 -7.96 -3.49
C LEU A 446 -9.21 -8.54 -2.25
N ALA A 447 -8.46 -7.73 -1.52
CA ALA A 447 -7.79 -8.14 -0.27
C ALA A 447 -8.78 -8.22 0.90
N LEU A 448 -9.68 -7.24 1.03
CA LEU A 448 -10.74 -7.24 2.04
C LEU A 448 -11.58 -8.51 1.99
N LYS A 449 -11.93 -9.00 0.79
CA LYS A 449 -12.69 -10.25 0.68
C LYS A 449 -11.94 -11.41 1.32
N VAL A 450 -10.65 -11.57 1.03
CA VAL A 450 -9.83 -12.66 1.60
C VAL A 450 -9.64 -12.49 3.11
N ILE A 451 -9.52 -11.25 3.60
CA ILE A 451 -9.35 -10.95 5.04
C ILE A 451 -10.67 -11.07 5.84
N ASP A 452 -11.82 -10.78 5.24
CA ASP A 452 -13.14 -11.08 5.84
C ASP A 452 -13.46 -12.59 5.78
N ASP A 453 -13.02 -13.32 4.75
CA ASP A 453 -13.21 -14.77 4.61
C ASP A 453 -12.28 -15.59 5.54
N ASN A 454 -11.00 -15.22 5.67
CA ASN A 454 -9.95 -15.97 6.39
C ASN A 454 -9.46 -15.32 7.70
N GLY A 455 -9.81 -14.07 7.99
CA GLY A 455 -9.36 -13.32 9.17
C GLY A 455 -8.04 -12.54 8.97
N GLN A 456 -7.72 -11.65 9.91
CA GLN A 456 -6.57 -10.74 9.81
C GLN A 456 -5.20 -11.46 9.87
N GLU A 457 -5.14 -12.64 10.50
CA GLU A 457 -3.92 -13.47 10.54
C GLU A 457 -3.45 -13.94 9.15
N THR A 458 -4.30 -13.84 8.12
CA THR A 458 -3.93 -14.02 6.71
C THR A 458 -2.70 -13.18 6.31
N VAL A 459 -2.55 -11.98 6.89
CA VAL A 459 -1.40 -11.09 6.63
C VAL A 459 -0.09 -11.61 7.26
N ASN A 460 -0.15 -12.65 8.09
CA ASN A 460 1.02 -13.37 8.60
C ASN A 460 1.42 -14.58 7.75
N VAL A 461 0.58 -15.01 6.79
CA VAL A 461 0.80 -16.22 5.97
C VAL A 461 1.27 -15.83 4.57
N VAL A 462 2.53 -16.12 4.25
CA VAL A 462 3.19 -15.67 3.01
C VAL A 462 2.49 -16.19 1.74
N THR A 463 1.99 -17.43 1.74
CA THR A 463 1.25 -18.00 0.60
C THR A 463 -0.07 -17.27 0.33
N GLU A 464 -0.79 -16.83 1.37
CA GLU A 464 -2.05 -16.10 1.20
C GLU A 464 -1.82 -14.62 0.87
N LEU A 465 -0.76 -13.99 1.41
CA LEU A 465 -0.26 -12.70 0.93
C LEU A 465 0.05 -12.75 -0.56
N TRP A 466 0.71 -13.81 -1.02
CA TRP A 466 1.02 -14.02 -2.42
C TRP A 466 -0.24 -14.26 -3.27
N ASN A 467 -1.21 -15.03 -2.77
CA ASN A 467 -2.52 -15.18 -3.42
C ASN A 467 -3.23 -13.84 -3.62
N ILE A 468 -3.18 -12.94 -2.63
CA ILE A 468 -3.74 -11.57 -2.74
C ILE A 468 -2.95 -10.77 -3.79
N PHE A 469 -1.62 -10.73 -3.70
CA PHE A 469 -0.74 -10.01 -4.63
C PHE A 469 -0.92 -10.45 -6.09
N SER A 470 -0.94 -11.76 -6.33
CA SER A 470 -1.15 -12.36 -7.65
C SER A 470 -2.53 -12.03 -8.23
N ARG A 471 -3.60 -12.04 -7.41
CA ARG A 471 -4.95 -11.60 -7.83
C ARG A 471 -5.02 -10.11 -8.15
N VAL A 472 -4.33 -9.27 -7.38
CA VAL A 472 -4.29 -7.82 -7.56
C VAL A 472 -3.54 -7.44 -8.84
N ILE A 473 -2.39 -8.06 -9.12
CA ILE A 473 -1.59 -7.79 -10.33
C ILE A 473 -2.30 -8.22 -11.61
N LYS A 474 -3.03 -9.35 -11.58
CA LYS A 474 -3.82 -9.84 -12.72
C LYS A 474 -5.13 -9.07 -12.94
N HIS A 475 -5.49 -8.12 -12.09
CA HIS A 475 -6.72 -7.36 -12.24
C HIS A 475 -6.56 -6.25 -13.30
N PRO A 476 -7.49 -6.10 -14.28
CA PRO A 476 -7.31 -5.16 -15.40
C PRO A 476 -7.07 -3.70 -15.01
N ALA A 477 -7.61 -3.24 -13.87
CA ALA A 477 -7.37 -1.88 -13.37
C ALA A 477 -5.92 -1.64 -12.89
N MET A 478 -5.12 -2.69 -12.67
CA MET A 478 -3.72 -2.55 -12.25
C MET A 478 -2.84 -2.00 -13.37
N GLY A 479 -3.11 -2.33 -14.63
CA GLY A 479 -2.40 -1.77 -15.79
C GLY A 479 -0.88 -2.05 -15.77
N GLN A 480 -0.10 -1.15 -16.37
CA GLN A 480 1.37 -1.21 -16.32
C GLN A 480 1.87 -0.98 -14.88
N THR A 481 2.73 -1.87 -14.41
CA THR A 481 3.32 -1.81 -13.06
C THR A 481 4.82 -2.00 -13.12
N ILE A 482 5.57 -1.25 -12.31
CA ILE A 482 7.03 -1.38 -12.19
C ILE A 482 7.38 -1.62 -10.71
N PHE A 483 7.94 -2.79 -10.44
CA PHE A 483 8.42 -3.19 -9.12
C PHE A 483 9.93 -2.96 -9.02
N VAL A 484 10.38 -2.27 -7.97
CA VAL A 484 11.80 -1.95 -7.73
C VAL A 484 12.22 -2.56 -6.40
N LEU A 485 13.02 -3.63 -6.43
CA LEU A 485 13.55 -4.28 -5.23
C LEU A 485 15.06 -4.02 -5.14
N ASP A 486 15.48 -3.26 -4.14
CA ASP A 486 16.89 -2.93 -3.91
C ASP A 486 17.51 -3.85 -2.85
N ALA A 487 18.79 -4.19 -3.04
CA ALA A 487 19.61 -5.03 -2.16
C ALA A 487 19.03 -6.44 -1.89
N LEU A 488 18.60 -7.14 -2.94
CA LEU A 488 18.01 -8.49 -2.81
C LEU A 488 18.96 -9.52 -2.14
N ASP A 489 20.28 -9.27 -2.14
CA ASP A 489 21.29 -10.01 -1.36
C ASP A 489 21.17 -9.84 0.17
N GLU A 490 20.36 -8.90 0.65
CA GLU A 490 19.99 -8.73 2.06
C GLU A 490 18.58 -9.28 2.37
N CYS A 491 17.98 -10.04 1.45
CA CYS A 491 16.84 -10.91 1.76
C CYS A 491 17.33 -12.16 2.52
N LYS A 492 16.54 -12.61 3.50
CA LYS A 492 16.82 -13.80 4.31
C LYS A 492 16.91 -15.06 3.44
N ASP A 493 18.05 -15.78 3.46
CA ASP A 493 18.36 -16.91 2.55
C ASP A 493 17.21 -17.94 2.42
N SER A 494 16.57 -18.29 3.54
CA SER A 494 15.49 -19.28 3.60
C SER A 494 14.15 -18.83 2.99
N GLU A 495 14.04 -17.55 2.60
CA GLU A 495 12.87 -16.98 1.91
C GLU A 495 13.22 -16.45 0.50
N LEU A 496 14.51 -16.44 0.13
CA LEU A 496 15.01 -15.92 -1.15
C LEU A 496 14.57 -16.80 -2.34
N VAL A 497 14.62 -18.12 -2.19
CA VAL A 497 14.19 -19.09 -3.22
C VAL A 497 12.69 -18.92 -3.50
N ASP A 498 11.87 -18.94 -2.45
CA ASP A 498 10.41 -18.71 -2.53
C ASP A 498 10.11 -17.37 -3.21
N LEU A 499 10.77 -16.27 -2.82
CA LEU A 499 10.59 -14.96 -3.46
C LEU A 499 10.98 -14.98 -4.95
N THR A 500 12.05 -15.68 -5.30
CA THR A 500 12.56 -15.78 -6.67
C THR A 500 11.59 -16.52 -7.58
N ASP A 501 11.15 -17.72 -7.20
CA ASP A 501 10.18 -18.51 -7.98
C ASP A 501 8.83 -17.80 -8.10
N ASN A 502 8.43 -17.05 -7.08
CA ASN A 502 7.25 -16.19 -7.14
C ASN A 502 7.41 -15.04 -8.17
N ILE A 503 8.60 -14.44 -8.31
CA ILE A 503 8.89 -13.48 -9.39
C ILE A 503 8.90 -14.17 -10.77
N LYS A 504 9.52 -15.36 -10.91
CA LYS A 504 9.47 -16.18 -12.14
C LYS A 504 8.02 -16.44 -12.58
N SER A 505 7.15 -16.81 -11.63
CA SER A 505 5.73 -17.09 -11.85
C SER A 505 4.96 -15.90 -12.45
N ILE A 506 5.24 -14.66 -12.01
CA ILE A 506 4.61 -13.47 -12.59
C ILE A 506 5.15 -13.16 -13.99
N GLN A 507 6.46 -13.29 -14.22
CA GLN A 507 7.05 -13.00 -15.55
C GLN A 507 6.60 -13.98 -16.64
N ASN A 508 6.37 -15.24 -16.26
CA ASN A 508 5.86 -16.27 -17.15
C ASN A 508 4.34 -16.13 -17.43
N ASP A 509 3.58 -15.43 -16.58
CA ASP A 509 2.15 -15.17 -16.80
C ASP A 509 1.91 -14.01 -17.79
N GLY A 510 1.56 -14.39 -19.03
CA GLY A 510 1.22 -13.47 -20.11
C GLY A 510 -0.04 -12.61 -19.87
N GLY A 511 -0.78 -12.82 -18.79
CA GLY A 511 -1.87 -11.95 -18.35
C GLY A 511 -1.42 -10.68 -17.62
N THR A 512 -0.13 -10.54 -17.29
CA THR A 512 0.39 -9.41 -16.51
C THR A 512 1.19 -8.39 -17.33
N ARG A 513 1.18 -7.12 -16.91
CA ARG A 513 2.05 -6.03 -17.42
C ARG A 513 2.98 -5.54 -16.31
N ALA A 514 3.68 -6.48 -15.70
CA ALA A 514 4.57 -6.26 -14.57
C ALA A 514 6.03 -6.28 -15.03
N ARG A 515 6.75 -5.19 -14.77
CA ARG A 515 8.21 -5.11 -14.87
C ARG A 515 8.84 -5.21 -13.49
N PHE A 516 9.99 -5.88 -13.40
CA PHE A 516 10.80 -5.97 -12.20
C PHE A 516 12.19 -5.40 -12.47
N PHE A 517 12.64 -4.52 -11.58
CA PHE A 517 14.00 -4.03 -11.47
C PHE A 517 14.55 -4.52 -10.14
N LEU A 518 15.60 -5.36 -10.19
CA LEU A 518 16.23 -5.92 -8.99
C LEU A 518 17.67 -5.42 -8.90
N THR A 519 18.09 -4.92 -7.73
CA THR A 519 19.53 -4.73 -7.46
C THR A 519 20.03 -5.81 -6.52
N SER A 520 21.25 -6.28 -6.74
CA SER A 520 21.89 -7.27 -5.86
C SER A 520 23.42 -7.19 -5.91
N ARG A 521 24.11 -8.03 -5.14
CA ARG A 521 25.54 -8.34 -5.31
C ARG A 521 25.73 -9.51 -6.28
N PRO A 522 26.92 -9.68 -6.87
CA PRO A 522 27.24 -10.83 -7.71
C PRO A 522 27.57 -12.08 -6.85
N TYR A 523 26.69 -12.45 -5.92
CA TYR A 523 26.85 -13.67 -5.12
C TYR A 523 26.29 -14.88 -5.88
N GLU A 524 26.98 -16.01 -5.81
CA GLU A 524 26.61 -17.23 -6.56
C GLU A 524 25.21 -17.74 -6.19
N ASN A 525 24.76 -17.60 -4.94
CA ASN A 525 23.40 -17.95 -4.53
C ASN A 525 22.34 -17.08 -5.24
N VAL A 526 22.44 -15.76 -5.18
CA VAL A 526 21.44 -14.89 -5.83
C VAL A 526 21.52 -14.99 -7.35
N ILE A 527 22.70 -15.17 -7.94
CA ILE A 527 22.83 -15.36 -9.39
C ILE A 527 22.22 -16.69 -9.83
N SER A 528 22.49 -17.81 -9.13
CA SER A 528 22.03 -19.14 -9.56
C SER A 528 20.51 -19.27 -9.54
N GLU A 529 19.83 -18.74 -8.51
CA GLU A 529 18.36 -18.75 -8.41
C GLU A 529 17.68 -18.01 -9.57
N PHE A 530 18.33 -16.96 -10.10
CA PHE A 530 17.85 -16.19 -11.25
C PHE A 530 18.44 -16.62 -12.60
N GLN A 531 19.35 -17.60 -12.66
CA GLN A 531 20.10 -17.95 -13.88
C GLN A 531 19.18 -18.26 -15.07
N GLU A 532 18.11 -19.03 -14.84
CA GLU A 532 17.10 -19.39 -15.86
C GLU A 532 16.43 -18.16 -16.50
N LEU A 533 16.28 -17.06 -15.74
CA LEU A 533 15.77 -15.80 -16.26
C LEU A 533 16.89 -14.92 -16.83
N ILE A 534 18.10 -14.93 -16.27
CA ILE A 534 19.27 -14.20 -16.77
C ILE A 534 19.61 -14.65 -18.20
N ASP A 535 19.52 -15.95 -18.49
CA ASP A 535 19.72 -16.50 -19.83
C ASP A 535 18.69 -16.00 -20.87
N HIS A 536 17.60 -15.36 -20.44
CA HIS A 536 16.49 -14.88 -21.28
C HIS A 536 16.12 -13.40 -21.05
N SER A 537 16.87 -12.66 -20.23
CA SER A 537 16.56 -11.28 -19.84
C SER A 537 17.83 -10.41 -19.77
N PRO A 538 17.71 -9.07 -19.90
CA PRO A 538 18.85 -8.19 -19.72
C PRO A 538 19.40 -8.24 -18.28
N HIS A 539 20.56 -8.86 -18.11
CA HIS A 539 21.41 -8.68 -16.92
C HIS A 539 22.42 -7.55 -17.17
N ILE A 540 22.59 -6.66 -16.19
CA ILE A 540 23.63 -5.64 -16.20
C ILE A 540 24.53 -5.89 -14.99
N TYR A 541 25.68 -6.54 -15.22
CA TYR A 541 26.75 -6.53 -14.22
C TYR A 541 27.44 -5.17 -14.22
N ILE A 542 27.52 -4.58 -13.04
CA ILE A 542 28.29 -3.38 -12.72
C ILE A 542 29.51 -3.86 -11.93
N PRO A 543 30.64 -4.19 -12.59
CA PRO A 543 31.84 -4.60 -11.88
C PRO A 543 32.36 -3.47 -10.99
N GLY A 544 33.11 -3.83 -9.96
CA GLY A 544 33.87 -2.88 -9.17
C GLY A 544 34.83 -2.05 -10.03
N GLU A 545 35.33 -0.97 -9.43
CA GLU A 545 36.03 0.13 -10.12
C GLU A 545 37.32 -0.25 -10.85
N ASN A 546 37.80 -1.49 -10.67
CA ASN A 546 38.96 -2.02 -11.35
C ASN A 546 38.70 -2.34 -12.84
N GLU A 547 37.43 -2.44 -13.27
CA GLU A 547 37.06 -2.86 -14.64
C GLU A 547 36.19 -1.84 -15.39
N SER A 548 35.74 -0.75 -14.74
CA SER A 548 34.88 0.27 -15.37
C SER A 548 35.42 1.70 -15.19
N ASP A 549 36.07 2.20 -16.24
CA ASP A 549 36.54 3.59 -16.36
C ASP A 549 35.42 4.62 -16.10
N LYS A 550 34.15 4.28 -16.37
CA LYS A 550 33.00 5.16 -16.13
C LYS A 550 32.74 5.36 -14.63
N ILE A 551 32.72 4.29 -13.83
CA ILE A 551 32.46 4.38 -12.38
C ILE A 551 33.59 5.14 -11.69
N GLY A 552 34.85 4.89 -12.09
CA GLY A 552 36.00 5.67 -11.61
C GLY A 552 35.87 7.17 -11.89
N GLN A 553 35.24 7.57 -12.99
CA GLN A 553 34.95 8.97 -13.30
C GLN A 553 33.83 9.56 -12.42
N GLU A 554 32.76 8.81 -12.14
CA GLU A 554 31.70 9.26 -11.23
C GLU A 554 32.23 9.46 -9.80
N VAL A 555 33.06 8.53 -9.32
CA VAL A 555 33.73 8.64 -8.02
C VAL A 555 34.68 9.84 -7.97
N ASN A 556 35.33 10.21 -9.08
CA ASN A 556 36.10 11.45 -9.17
C ASN A 556 35.20 12.70 -8.99
N ILE A 557 33.97 12.71 -9.51
CA ILE A 557 33.00 13.82 -9.33
C ILE A 557 32.63 13.94 -7.84
N VAL A 558 32.29 12.82 -7.18
CA VAL A 558 31.95 12.80 -5.76
C VAL A 558 33.12 13.25 -4.88
N ILE A 559 34.34 12.82 -5.20
CA ILE A 559 35.57 13.28 -4.53
C ILE A 559 35.71 14.80 -4.64
N LYS A 560 35.60 15.38 -5.84
CA LYS A 560 35.71 16.84 -6.05
C LYS A 560 34.66 17.61 -5.25
N HIS A 561 33.39 17.20 -5.34
CA HIS A 561 32.30 17.84 -4.60
C HIS A 561 32.52 17.77 -3.08
N ARG A 562 32.95 16.62 -2.55
CA ARG A 562 33.27 16.48 -1.12
C ARG A 562 34.53 17.25 -0.71
N VAL A 563 35.57 17.36 -1.57
CA VAL A 563 36.73 18.24 -1.34
C VAL A 563 36.28 19.69 -1.21
N GLU A 564 35.42 20.19 -2.11
CA GLU A 564 34.89 21.55 -2.01
C GLU A 564 34.10 21.76 -0.71
N ARG A 565 33.20 20.83 -0.35
CA ARG A 565 32.41 20.91 0.88
C ARG A 565 33.31 20.95 2.12
N LEU A 566 34.33 20.09 2.16
CA LEU A 566 35.35 20.06 3.22
C LEU A 566 36.19 21.35 3.25
N ALA A 567 36.59 21.88 2.09
CA ALA A 567 37.36 23.12 1.99
C ALA A 567 36.59 24.33 2.54
N ARG A 568 35.28 24.41 2.25
CA ARG A 568 34.37 25.38 2.85
C ARG A 568 34.25 25.17 4.37
N LYS A 569 33.93 23.94 4.81
CA LYS A 569 33.67 23.56 6.23
C LYS A 569 34.90 23.69 7.16
N LYS A 570 36.10 23.39 6.67
CA LYS A 570 37.36 23.45 7.46
C LYS A 570 38.20 24.70 7.15
N HIS A 571 37.80 25.55 6.21
CA HIS A 571 38.58 26.68 5.68
C HIS A 571 39.99 26.26 5.21
N LEU A 572 40.05 25.52 4.10
CA LEU A 572 41.30 25.17 3.41
C LEU A 572 41.67 26.27 2.38
N SER A 573 42.96 26.49 2.13
CA SER A 573 43.39 27.38 1.04
C SER A 573 43.27 26.69 -0.33
N PRO A 574 43.10 27.42 -1.45
CA PRO A 574 42.95 26.81 -2.77
C PRO A 574 44.10 25.87 -3.16
N THR A 575 45.33 26.20 -2.76
CA THR A 575 46.53 25.36 -2.97
C THR A 575 46.49 24.04 -2.19
N ILE A 576 45.86 24.01 -1.03
CA ILE A 576 45.73 22.83 -0.16
C ILE A 576 44.49 22.01 -0.52
N GLN A 577 43.42 22.67 -0.97
CA GLN A 577 42.27 22.04 -1.61
C GLN A 577 42.71 21.26 -2.86
N SER A 578 43.42 21.92 -3.79
CA SER A 578 43.91 21.30 -5.03
C SER A 578 44.84 20.12 -4.76
N TYR A 579 45.71 20.22 -3.74
CA TYR A 579 46.59 19.12 -3.34
C TYR A 579 45.82 17.95 -2.72
N LEU A 580 44.80 18.22 -1.90
CA LEU A 580 43.95 17.16 -1.33
C LEU A 580 43.18 16.42 -2.42
N GLU A 581 42.59 17.16 -3.38
CA GLU A 581 41.94 16.60 -4.57
C GLU A 581 42.91 15.71 -5.35
N GLU A 582 44.09 16.22 -5.72
CA GLU A 582 45.09 15.46 -6.46
C GLU A 582 45.54 14.19 -5.72
N ARG A 583 45.71 14.25 -4.39
CA ARG A 583 46.14 13.09 -3.59
C ARG A 583 45.03 12.05 -3.42
N LEU A 584 43.76 12.46 -3.37
CA LEU A 584 42.61 11.55 -3.40
C LEU A 584 42.43 10.88 -4.78
N LEU A 585 42.55 11.66 -5.87
CA LEU A 585 42.39 11.14 -7.24
C LEU A 585 43.52 10.17 -7.66
N ARG A 586 44.70 10.28 -7.04
CA ARG A 586 45.88 9.43 -7.30
C ARG A 586 45.87 8.06 -6.57
N MET A 587 44.85 7.73 -5.78
CA MET A 587 44.79 6.41 -5.12
C MET A 587 44.14 5.34 -6.01
N GLU A 588 44.56 4.10 -5.79
CA GLU A 588 43.97 2.89 -6.37
C GLU A 588 42.81 2.41 -5.47
N HIS A 589 41.83 1.69 -6.05
CA HIS A 589 40.64 1.15 -5.38
C HIS A 589 39.73 2.22 -4.70
N ARG A 590 38.91 2.86 -5.55
CA ARG A 590 38.09 4.07 -5.38
C ARG A 590 37.03 4.16 -4.26
N THR A 591 36.37 3.06 -3.90
CA THR A 591 34.91 2.95 -3.63
C THR A 591 34.19 4.11 -2.94
N TYR A 592 32.90 4.35 -3.26
CA TYR A 592 32.08 5.37 -2.57
C TYR A 592 32.06 5.19 -1.03
N LEU A 593 32.16 3.94 -0.54
CA LEU A 593 32.31 3.64 0.89
C LEU A 593 33.67 4.08 1.44
N TRP A 594 34.77 3.81 0.74
CA TRP A 594 36.10 4.34 1.08
C TRP A 594 36.12 5.88 1.06
N VAL A 595 35.54 6.51 0.03
CA VAL A 595 35.34 7.96 -0.03
C VAL A 595 34.55 8.47 1.16
N HIS A 596 33.50 7.77 1.59
CA HIS A 596 32.72 8.14 2.77
C HIS A 596 33.61 8.21 4.02
N LEU A 597 34.30 7.11 4.33
CA LEU A 597 35.15 6.96 5.53
C LEU A 597 36.32 7.95 5.54
N VAL A 598 36.94 8.22 4.39
CA VAL A 598 38.04 9.18 4.25
C VAL A 598 37.56 10.62 4.50
N PHE A 599 36.42 11.01 3.94
CA PHE A 599 35.88 12.35 4.18
C PHE A 599 35.36 12.51 5.61
N GLU A 600 34.75 11.48 6.19
CA GLU A 600 34.35 11.49 7.59
C GLU A 600 35.56 11.68 8.52
N TYR A 601 36.69 11.01 8.26
CA TYR A 601 37.93 11.23 9.00
C TYR A 601 38.39 12.70 8.93
N PHE A 602 38.44 13.31 7.73
CA PHE A 602 38.82 14.72 7.58
C PHE A 602 37.79 15.70 8.15
N GLU A 603 36.49 15.38 8.13
CA GLU A 603 35.43 16.21 8.70
C GLU A 603 35.42 16.15 10.24
N THR A 604 35.70 15.00 10.84
CA THR A 604 35.78 14.83 12.30
C THR A 604 37.10 15.33 12.89
N HIS A 605 38.25 14.89 12.35
CA HIS A 605 39.56 15.14 12.95
C HIS A 605 40.15 16.52 12.59
N SER A 606 41.16 16.94 13.36
CA SER A 606 42.02 18.08 13.03
C SER A 606 43.29 17.60 12.33
N PHE A 607 43.78 18.38 11.35
CA PHE A 607 45.00 18.06 10.61
C PHE A 607 45.76 19.34 10.23
N GLN A 608 47.07 19.21 9.99
CA GLN A 608 47.90 20.33 9.56
C GLN A 608 47.56 20.68 8.10
N LYS A 609 47.06 21.89 7.86
CA LYS A 609 46.64 22.42 6.55
C LYS A 609 47.81 22.77 5.62
N VAL A 610 48.76 21.84 5.47
CA VAL A 610 49.95 21.94 4.62
C VAL A 610 50.18 20.61 3.93
N GLN A 611 50.86 20.57 2.78
CA GLN A 611 51.06 19.34 1.99
C GLN A 611 51.60 18.18 2.83
N LYS A 612 52.72 18.39 3.54
CA LYS A 612 53.31 17.40 4.47
C LYS A 612 52.38 16.96 5.62
N GLY A 613 51.39 17.77 5.96
CA GLY A 613 50.36 17.46 6.96
C GLY A 613 49.30 16.52 6.38
N ILE A 614 48.87 16.76 5.15
CA ILE A 614 48.02 15.86 4.37
C ILE A 614 48.75 14.54 4.12
N ASP A 615 50.02 14.56 3.68
CA ASP A 615 50.77 13.33 3.41
C ASP A 615 50.93 12.43 4.64
N ARG A 616 51.14 13.01 5.83
CA ARG A 616 51.11 12.25 7.10
C ARG A 616 49.74 11.62 7.37
N VAL A 617 48.65 12.31 7.06
CA VAL A 617 47.31 11.71 7.15
C VAL A 617 47.16 10.55 6.16
N PHE A 618 47.61 10.69 4.92
CA PHE A 618 47.57 9.61 3.92
C PHE A 618 48.46 8.39 4.27
N ILE A 619 49.64 8.61 4.86
CA ILE A 619 50.60 7.55 5.17
C ILE A 619 50.29 6.89 6.53
N ASP A 620 50.00 7.70 7.56
CA ASP A 620 49.94 7.24 8.96
C ASP A 620 48.51 7.02 9.49
N LYS A 621 47.46 7.44 8.77
CA LYS A 621 46.08 7.51 9.29
C LYS A 621 44.97 7.02 8.35
N LEU A 622 45.06 7.30 7.05
CA LEU A 622 44.05 6.85 6.08
C LEU A 622 44.26 5.38 5.70
N PRO A 623 43.18 4.71 5.25
CA PRO A 623 43.23 3.30 4.87
C PRO A 623 43.52 3.10 3.38
N LYS A 624 44.18 1.97 3.06
CA LYS A 624 44.49 1.51 1.71
C LYS A 624 43.34 0.76 1.06
N ASP A 625 42.52 0.09 1.88
CA ASP A 625 41.34 -0.68 1.46
C ASP A 625 40.27 -0.64 2.57
N VAL A 626 39.08 -1.19 2.31
CA VAL A 626 37.95 -1.14 3.26
C VAL A 626 38.22 -1.94 4.55
N ASN A 627 38.99 -3.03 4.49
CA ASN A 627 39.33 -3.84 5.67
C ASN A 627 40.43 -3.18 6.52
N ASP A 628 41.42 -2.56 5.89
CA ASP A 628 42.39 -1.65 6.55
C ASP A 628 41.69 -0.43 7.16
N SER A 629 40.53 -0.02 6.62
CA SER A 629 39.68 1.03 7.22
C SER A 629 39.11 0.59 8.55
N TYR A 630 38.41 -0.55 8.58
CA TYR A 630 37.82 -1.11 9.79
C TYR A 630 38.88 -1.49 10.83
N CYS A 631 40.00 -2.06 10.41
CA CYS A 631 41.15 -2.33 11.29
C CYS A 631 41.76 -1.05 11.90
N LYS A 632 41.89 0.06 11.16
CA LYS A 632 42.40 1.36 11.68
C LYS A 632 41.39 2.15 12.51
N ILE A 633 40.11 1.80 12.42
CA ILE A 633 39.06 2.26 13.34
C ILE A 633 39.23 1.50 14.67
N LEU A 634 39.28 0.17 14.62
CA LEU A 634 39.39 -0.70 15.79
C LEU A 634 40.74 -0.60 16.52
N SER A 635 41.84 -0.32 15.82
CA SER A 635 43.16 -0.10 16.45
C SER A 635 43.26 1.18 17.30
N LYS A 636 42.13 1.86 17.53
CA LYS A 636 41.96 3.01 18.44
C LYS A 636 40.90 2.77 19.50
N SER A 637 40.29 1.58 19.52
CA SER A 637 39.31 1.18 20.52
C SER A 637 39.92 1.26 21.91
N GLU A 638 39.17 1.84 22.85
CA GLU A 638 39.57 1.87 24.26
C GLU A 638 39.36 0.51 24.95
N ASP A 639 38.44 -0.31 24.45
CA ASP A 639 38.22 -1.69 24.90
C ASP A 639 37.80 -2.60 23.74
N MET A 640 38.73 -3.47 23.32
CA MET A 640 38.53 -4.43 22.22
C MET A 640 37.73 -5.68 22.61
N ASP A 641 37.62 -6.00 23.90
CA ASP A 641 36.84 -7.14 24.37
C ASP A 641 35.36 -6.75 24.50
N MET A 642 35.07 -5.55 25.01
CA MET A 642 33.72 -4.95 24.96
C MET A 642 33.27 -4.70 23.52
N ALA A 643 34.17 -4.23 22.64
CA ALA A 643 33.89 -4.15 21.20
C ALA A 643 33.53 -5.51 20.60
N ARG A 644 34.31 -6.57 20.90
CA ARG A 644 34.02 -7.93 20.43
C ARG A 644 32.68 -8.43 20.99
N LYS A 645 32.37 -8.20 22.27
CA LYS A 645 31.11 -8.61 22.90
C LYS A 645 29.91 -7.92 22.23
N ALA A 646 30.00 -6.62 21.98
CA ALA A 646 29.00 -5.86 21.23
C ALA A 646 28.82 -6.40 19.80
N PHE A 647 29.90 -6.69 19.08
CA PHE A 647 29.83 -7.30 17.75
C PHE A 647 29.21 -8.71 17.77
N CYS A 648 29.55 -9.55 18.75
CA CYS A 648 28.92 -10.85 18.94
C CYS A 648 27.39 -10.74 19.10
N ILE A 649 26.93 -9.86 20.00
CA ILE A 649 25.50 -9.62 20.23
C ILE A 649 24.82 -9.13 18.95
N MET A 650 25.38 -8.14 18.26
CA MET A 650 24.81 -7.60 17.02
C MET A 650 24.85 -8.57 15.83
N LEU A 651 25.81 -9.51 15.80
CA LEU A 651 25.85 -10.56 14.78
C LEU A 651 24.82 -11.65 15.04
N ALA A 652 24.49 -11.92 16.31
CA ALA A 652 23.61 -13.01 16.72
C ALA A 652 22.13 -12.63 16.87
N ALA A 653 21.83 -11.37 17.17
CA ALA A 653 20.47 -10.93 17.47
C ALA A 653 19.51 -11.12 16.28
N SER A 654 18.29 -11.61 16.56
CA SER A 654 17.27 -11.87 15.51
C SER A 654 16.63 -10.60 14.95
N ARG A 655 16.84 -9.46 15.64
CA ARG A 655 16.51 -8.10 15.21
C ARG A 655 17.50 -7.09 15.79
N PRO A 656 17.58 -5.85 15.27
CA PRO A 656 18.24 -4.75 15.96
C PRO A 656 17.73 -4.57 17.40
N LEU A 657 18.66 -4.42 18.33
CA LEU A 657 18.39 -4.07 19.73
C LEU A 657 18.34 -2.55 19.89
N THR A 658 17.57 -2.06 20.86
CA THR A 658 17.66 -0.66 21.32
C THR A 658 18.98 -0.40 22.06
N LEU A 659 19.35 0.87 22.28
CA LEU A 659 20.47 1.27 23.12
C LEU A 659 20.37 0.62 24.50
N THR A 660 19.19 0.68 25.12
CA THR A 660 18.93 0.16 26.46
C THR A 660 18.99 -1.38 26.50
N GLU A 661 18.39 -2.07 25.52
CA GLU A 661 18.53 -3.53 25.34
C GLU A 661 20.00 -3.94 25.13
N MET A 662 20.74 -3.17 24.35
CA MET A 662 22.16 -3.41 24.04
C MET A 662 23.05 -3.13 25.26
N ASN A 663 22.75 -2.11 26.07
CA ASN A 663 23.43 -1.76 27.31
C ASN A 663 23.29 -2.90 28.33
N ILE A 664 22.07 -3.40 28.49
CA ILE A 664 21.78 -4.61 29.28
C ILE A 664 22.55 -5.82 28.71
N ALA A 665 22.40 -6.12 27.43
CA ALA A 665 22.99 -7.33 26.83
C ALA A 665 24.53 -7.35 26.88
N VAL A 666 25.19 -6.20 26.68
CA VAL A 666 26.66 -6.08 26.72
C VAL A 666 27.20 -6.17 28.14
N ASN A 667 26.53 -5.61 29.15
CA ASN A 667 27.03 -5.62 30.53
C ASN A 667 26.71 -6.92 31.31
N LEU A 668 25.96 -7.86 30.74
CA LEU A 668 25.64 -9.14 31.37
C LEU A 668 26.62 -10.26 31.01
N ASP A 669 27.11 -10.96 32.03
CA ASP A 669 27.80 -12.27 31.96
C ASP A 669 27.22 -13.19 33.05
N LEU A 670 27.50 -14.51 33.02
CA LEU A 670 26.97 -15.46 34.02
C LEU A 670 27.29 -15.07 35.47
N ASP A 671 28.48 -14.51 35.69
CA ASP A 671 29.01 -14.13 37.00
C ASP A 671 28.59 -12.69 37.42
N ALA A 672 27.79 -11.96 36.61
CA ALA A 672 27.32 -10.62 36.94
C ALA A 672 26.16 -10.65 37.96
N ASP A 673 26.36 -10.11 39.16
CA ASP A 673 25.36 -10.10 40.24
C ASP A 673 24.64 -8.74 40.42
N GLU A 674 25.16 -7.67 39.81
CA GLU A 674 24.56 -6.32 39.79
C GLU A 674 24.49 -5.82 38.33
N LEU A 675 23.49 -4.99 38.02
CA LEU A 675 23.36 -4.27 36.74
C LEU A 675 23.58 -2.78 37.02
N ASP A 676 24.80 -2.30 36.79
CA ASP A 676 25.10 -0.87 36.66
C ASP A 676 25.07 -0.50 35.19
N LEU A 677 24.37 0.57 34.83
CA LEU A 677 24.00 0.90 33.45
C LEU A 677 24.18 2.39 33.18
N GLU A 678 24.94 2.73 32.14
CA GLU A 678 25.10 4.09 31.64
C GLU A 678 23.77 4.64 31.08
N SER A 679 23.65 5.98 30.95
CA SER A 679 22.50 6.57 30.24
C SER A 679 22.51 6.17 28.76
N ASP A 680 21.37 6.28 28.05
CA ASP A 680 21.32 6.02 26.60
C ASP A 680 22.35 6.91 25.84
N GLU A 681 22.48 8.18 26.25
CA GLU A 681 23.41 9.13 25.67
C GLU A 681 24.89 8.78 25.96
N ASP A 682 25.22 8.40 27.19
CA ASP A 682 26.58 8.04 27.61
C ASP A 682 26.98 6.68 26.99
N PHE A 683 26.08 5.68 27.04
CA PHE A 683 26.30 4.37 26.42
C PHE A 683 26.47 4.47 24.90
N GLN A 684 25.75 5.39 24.23
CA GLN A 684 25.98 5.69 22.82
C GLN A 684 27.38 6.29 22.56
N ALA A 685 27.98 6.99 23.52
CA ALA A 685 29.37 7.42 23.45
C ALA A 685 30.34 6.27 23.70
N SER A 686 30.09 5.42 24.71
CA SER A 686 30.88 4.23 25.03
C SER A 686 30.94 3.23 23.87
N LEU A 687 29.79 2.85 23.29
CA LEU A 687 29.71 2.04 22.07
C LEU A 687 30.52 2.63 20.91
N ARG A 688 30.51 3.96 20.75
CA ARG A 688 31.30 4.66 19.73
C ARG A 688 32.79 4.67 20.04
N SER A 689 33.20 4.63 21.30
CA SER A 689 34.61 4.49 21.67
C SER A 689 35.11 3.06 21.40
N TRP A 690 34.35 2.04 21.82
CA TRP A 690 34.74 0.64 21.65
C TRP A 690 34.69 0.20 20.17
N CYS A 691 33.60 0.48 19.47
CA CYS A 691 33.35 -0.05 18.13
C CYS A 691 33.69 0.94 17.00
N GLY A 692 33.87 2.23 17.33
CA GLY A 692 34.13 3.28 16.35
C GLY A 692 33.01 3.44 15.31
N LEU A 693 33.40 3.79 14.08
CA LEU A 693 32.49 4.06 12.95
C LEU A 693 31.93 2.78 12.29
N LEU A 694 32.14 1.60 12.86
CA LEU A 694 31.51 0.36 12.38
C LEU A 694 30.00 0.32 12.65
N LEU A 695 29.54 1.08 13.65
CA LEU A 695 28.15 1.10 14.11
C LEU A 695 27.47 2.45 13.88
N THR A 696 26.15 2.42 13.74
CA THR A 696 25.28 3.60 13.72
C THR A 696 24.05 3.35 14.59
N VAL A 697 23.47 4.43 15.13
CA VAL A 697 22.33 4.37 16.06
C VAL A 697 21.22 5.26 15.49
N ASN A 698 20.07 4.64 15.18
CA ASN A 698 18.93 5.28 14.53
C ASN A 698 17.64 4.89 15.27
N ASN A 699 16.79 5.86 15.64
CA ASN A 699 15.58 5.64 16.44
C ASN A 699 15.86 4.79 17.70
N LYS A 700 16.90 5.14 18.46
CA LYS A 700 17.49 4.36 19.57
C LYS A 700 17.93 2.91 19.23
N LYS A 701 17.74 2.38 18.02
CA LYS A 701 18.20 1.02 17.64
C LYS A 701 19.63 1.04 17.08
N VAL A 702 20.43 0.04 17.44
CA VAL A 702 21.84 -0.11 17.05
C VAL A 702 21.96 -0.97 15.79
N PHE A 703 22.71 -0.49 14.79
CA PHE A 703 22.92 -1.16 13.50
C PHE A 703 24.40 -1.14 13.11
N PHE A 704 24.84 -2.10 12.30
CA PHE A 704 26.07 -1.93 11.52
C PHE A 704 25.91 -0.79 10.51
N LEU A 705 26.99 -0.03 10.25
CA LEU A 705 26.98 1.05 9.27
C LEU A 705 26.71 0.53 7.84
N HIS A 706 27.25 -0.64 7.50
CA HIS A 706 27.07 -1.33 6.23
C HIS A 706 27.35 -2.82 6.41
N GLN A 707 26.72 -3.69 5.61
CA GLN A 707 26.80 -5.15 5.75
C GLN A 707 28.23 -5.71 5.63
N THR A 708 29.13 -5.01 4.91
CA THR A 708 30.57 -5.34 4.85
C THR A 708 31.26 -5.33 6.22
N ALA A 709 30.67 -4.70 7.25
CA ALA A 709 31.13 -4.83 8.63
C ALA A 709 30.91 -6.25 9.17
N ARG A 710 29.76 -6.89 8.90
CA ARG A 710 29.49 -8.29 9.30
C ARG A 710 30.47 -9.25 8.61
N GLU A 711 30.68 -9.05 7.30
CA GLU A 711 31.64 -9.81 6.49
C GLU A 711 33.07 -9.66 7.04
N PHE A 712 33.50 -8.43 7.34
CA PHE A 712 34.81 -8.16 7.96
C PHE A 712 34.97 -8.86 9.31
N LEU A 713 33.94 -8.87 10.16
CA LEU A 713 33.97 -9.53 11.48
C LEU A 713 34.12 -11.05 11.39
N ALA A 714 33.50 -11.69 10.39
CA ALA A 714 33.59 -13.13 10.15
C ALA A 714 34.89 -13.56 9.42
N GLN A 715 35.55 -12.66 8.69
CA GLN A 715 36.72 -13.00 7.88
C GLN A 715 38.04 -13.06 8.69
N LYS A 716 38.79 -14.16 8.53
CA LYS A 716 40.20 -14.27 8.99
C LYS A 716 41.11 -13.19 8.41
N ASN A 717 40.81 -12.71 7.20
CA ASN A 717 41.51 -11.59 6.54
C ASN A 717 40.93 -10.20 6.89
N GLY A 718 39.82 -10.14 7.64
CA GLY A 718 39.23 -8.93 8.18
C GLY A 718 39.60 -8.78 9.66
N PHE A 719 38.62 -8.85 10.56
CA PHE A 719 38.78 -8.71 12.01
C PHE A 719 39.79 -9.69 12.61
N GLY A 720 39.98 -10.87 12.00
CA GLY A 720 41.03 -11.81 12.37
C GLY A 720 42.47 -11.31 12.23
N ARG A 721 42.71 -10.15 11.58
CA ARG A 721 43.99 -9.44 11.59
C ARG A 721 44.16 -8.48 12.77
N CYS A 722 43.08 -8.13 13.45
CA CYS A 722 42.96 -6.98 14.33
C CYS A 722 42.32 -7.30 15.69
N SER A 723 42.01 -8.58 15.95
CA SER A 723 41.72 -9.15 17.26
C SER A 723 42.61 -10.39 17.46
N GLU A 724 43.31 -10.50 18.58
CA GLU A 724 44.15 -11.66 18.90
C GLU A 724 43.34 -12.96 19.04
N ARG A 725 42.03 -12.83 19.33
CA ARG A 725 41.05 -13.93 19.37
C ARG A 725 40.61 -14.40 17.96
N GLY A 726 41.08 -13.77 16.88
CA GLY A 726 40.71 -14.12 15.50
C GLY A 726 39.38 -13.48 15.04
N PRO A 727 38.76 -13.95 13.93
CA PRO A 727 37.43 -13.52 13.54
C PRO A 727 36.39 -13.92 14.59
N ILE A 728 35.17 -13.38 14.50
CA ILE A 728 34.04 -13.83 15.31
C ILE A 728 33.40 -15.05 14.64
N ASP A 729 33.26 -16.14 15.39
CA ASP A 729 32.54 -17.33 14.93
C ASP A 729 31.02 -17.17 15.16
N PRO A 730 30.13 -17.60 14.25
CA PRO A 730 28.69 -17.52 14.47
C PRO A 730 28.20 -18.22 15.75
N LYS A 731 28.84 -19.30 16.20
CA LYS A 731 28.46 -19.97 17.46
C LYS A 731 28.96 -19.23 18.69
N GLU A 732 30.13 -18.59 18.61
CA GLU A 732 30.61 -17.66 19.64
C GLU A 732 29.63 -16.49 19.81
N ALA A 733 29.21 -15.89 18.69
CA ALA A 733 28.25 -14.79 18.68
C ALA A 733 26.91 -15.19 19.34
N GLN A 734 26.33 -16.32 18.90
CA GLN A 734 25.11 -16.89 19.47
C GLN A 734 25.28 -17.26 20.95
N GLY A 735 26.46 -17.78 21.34
CA GLY A 735 26.76 -18.17 22.70
C GLY A 735 26.84 -16.98 23.66
N VAL A 736 27.47 -15.88 23.26
CA VAL A 736 27.51 -14.63 24.05
C VAL A 736 26.09 -14.13 24.33
N LEU A 737 25.26 -14.00 23.30
CA LEU A 737 23.89 -13.49 23.47
C LEU A 737 23.00 -14.47 24.27
N ALA A 738 23.21 -15.79 24.12
CA ALA A 738 22.56 -16.78 24.98
C ALA A 738 22.88 -16.54 26.46
N MET A 739 24.15 -16.24 26.82
CA MET A 739 24.51 -15.95 28.22
C MET A 739 23.80 -14.70 28.72
N SER A 740 23.82 -13.60 27.96
CA SER A 740 23.15 -12.35 28.33
C SER A 740 21.65 -12.57 28.58
N CYS A 741 20.95 -13.30 27.70
CA CYS A 741 19.52 -13.60 27.87
C CYS A 741 19.26 -14.50 29.09
N ILE A 742 20.05 -15.56 29.30
CA ILE A 742 19.90 -16.48 30.44
C ILE A 742 20.13 -15.76 31.77
N THR A 743 21.21 -14.99 31.91
CA THR A 743 21.50 -14.22 33.13
C THR A 743 20.39 -13.21 33.41
N TYR A 744 19.89 -12.52 32.37
CA TYR A 744 18.79 -11.56 32.54
C TYR A 744 17.54 -12.21 33.11
N ILE A 745 17.06 -13.31 32.51
CA ILE A 745 15.88 -14.04 32.98
C ILE A 745 16.06 -14.52 34.44
N ASP A 746 17.21 -15.13 34.73
CA ASP A 746 17.48 -15.73 36.04
C ASP A 746 17.69 -14.71 37.16
N LYS A 747 18.41 -13.61 36.92
CA LYS A 747 18.77 -12.64 37.98
C LYS A 747 17.93 -11.36 37.96
N PHE A 748 17.74 -10.74 36.79
CA PHE A 748 17.34 -9.33 36.67
C PHE A 748 15.90 -9.10 36.18
N MET A 749 15.28 -10.07 35.51
CA MET A 749 13.91 -9.97 35.02
C MET A 749 12.91 -9.76 36.19
N PRO A 750 12.11 -8.68 36.19
CA PRO A 750 11.25 -8.28 37.30
C PRO A 750 10.28 -9.37 37.75
N ARG A 751 10.13 -9.51 39.07
CA ARG A 751 9.29 -10.57 39.64
C ARG A 751 7.83 -10.11 39.74
N ALA A 752 6.93 -10.98 39.27
CA ALA A 752 5.46 -10.85 39.17
C ALA A 752 4.67 -10.40 40.45
N ARG A 753 5.34 -10.00 41.53
CA ARG A 753 4.76 -9.59 42.83
C ARG A 753 5.49 -8.41 43.51
N GLN A 754 6.51 -7.81 42.89
CA GLN A 754 7.29 -6.71 43.46
C GLN A 754 6.87 -5.35 42.86
N THR A 755 5.71 -4.83 43.28
CA THR A 755 5.21 -3.52 42.85
C THR A 755 4.56 -2.79 44.04
N ASN A 756 5.31 -1.94 44.76
CA ASN A 756 4.75 -1.16 45.89
C ASN A 756 5.51 0.13 46.27
N SER A 757 6.46 0.62 45.47
CA SER A 757 7.01 1.98 45.61
C SER A 757 7.07 2.72 44.27
N ALA A 758 7.28 4.03 44.31
CA ALA A 758 7.39 4.89 43.12
C ALA A 758 8.83 5.04 42.61
N GLU A 759 9.83 4.73 43.43
CA GLU A 759 11.25 4.77 43.03
C GLU A 759 11.66 3.45 42.33
N ASP A 760 10.99 2.33 42.63
CA ASP A 760 11.17 1.07 41.91
C ASP A 760 10.70 1.15 40.43
N LEU A 761 9.82 2.09 40.07
CA LEU A 761 9.17 2.07 38.75
C LEU A 761 10.15 2.29 37.59
N THR A 762 11.09 3.23 37.72
CA THR A 762 12.06 3.52 36.66
C THR A 762 13.09 2.41 36.48
N SER A 763 13.49 1.73 37.56
CA SER A 763 14.37 0.56 37.47
C SER A 763 13.62 -0.69 37.01
N ILE A 764 12.32 -0.83 37.30
CA ILE A 764 11.46 -1.87 36.74
C ILE A 764 11.29 -1.70 35.23
N ASP A 765 11.10 -0.47 34.72
CA ASP A 765 10.92 -0.23 33.28
C ASP A 765 12.21 -0.52 32.49
N ILE A 766 13.39 -0.10 32.96
CA ILE A 766 14.68 -0.49 32.36
C ILE A 766 14.87 -2.02 32.41
N ASN A 767 14.49 -2.66 33.53
CA ASN A 767 14.47 -4.11 33.64
C ASN A 767 13.27 -4.77 32.90
N ARG A 768 12.53 -4.04 32.06
CA ARG A 768 11.54 -4.60 31.13
C ARG A 768 11.95 -4.49 29.67
N ASP A 769 12.81 -3.55 29.29
CA ASP A 769 13.18 -3.33 27.88
C ASP A 769 13.73 -4.60 27.20
N PHE A 770 14.64 -5.33 27.85
CA PHE A 770 15.21 -6.58 27.31
C PHE A 770 14.38 -7.84 27.64
N SER A 771 13.25 -7.71 28.35
CA SER A 771 12.45 -8.85 28.83
C SER A 771 11.81 -9.65 27.70
N VAL A 772 11.18 -9.00 26.74
CA VAL A 772 10.53 -9.68 25.60
C VAL A 772 11.58 -10.36 24.72
N TYR A 773 12.67 -9.67 24.37
CA TYR A 773 13.72 -10.24 23.53
C TYR A 773 14.35 -11.48 24.17
N SER A 774 14.79 -11.35 25.44
CA SER A 774 15.42 -12.47 26.15
C SER A 774 14.47 -13.64 26.33
N ALA A 775 13.20 -13.39 26.69
CA ALA A 775 12.21 -14.42 26.96
C ALA A 775 11.79 -15.24 25.72
N ASP A 776 11.75 -14.64 24.53
CA ASP A 776 11.51 -15.34 23.26
C ASP A 776 12.75 -16.11 22.77
N GLU A 777 13.93 -15.49 22.77
CA GLU A 777 15.08 -15.97 21.97
C GLU A 777 16.15 -16.74 22.75
N TRP A 778 16.15 -16.75 24.10
CA TRP A 778 17.22 -17.39 24.89
C TRP A 778 17.52 -18.85 24.46
N TYR A 779 16.47 -19.64 24.21
CA TYR A 779 16.62 -21.05 23.81
C TYR A 779 17.09 -21.19 22.35
N SER A 780 16.74 -20.23 21.48
CA SER A 780 17.10 -20.24 20.07
C SER A 780 18.61 -20.00 19.94
N HIS A 781 19.14 -19.05 20.73
CA HIS A 781 20.56 -18.76 20.88
C HIS A 781 21.34 -19.95 21.48
N ILE A 782 20.88 -20.60 22.55
CA ILE A 782 21.50 -21.84 23.09
C ILE A 782 21.68 -22.88 21.98
N ARG A 783 20.60 -23.15 21.23
CA ARG A 783 20.57 -24.17 20.18
C ARG A 783 21.47 -23.81 18.99
N ALA A 784 21.49 -22.54 18.58
CA ALA A 784 22.32 -22.05 17.48
C ALA A 784 23.81 -22.05 17.84
N ALA A 785 24.16 -21.71 19.09
CA ALA A 785 25.50 -21.83 19.63
C ALA A 785 25.97 -23.28 19.81
N ALA A 786 25.03 -24.23 19.89
CA ALA A 786 25.26 -25.62 20.28
C ALA A 786 25.94 -25.74 21.66
N LEU A 787 25.49 -24.93 22.62
CA LEU A 787 25.98 -24.97 24.00
C LEU A 787 25.52 -26.24 24.71
N GLU A 788 26.47 -26.96 25.33
CA GLU A 788 26.16 -28.00 26.30
C GLU A 788 25.60 -27.36 27.57
N ASP A 789 24.51 -27.91 28.12
CA ASP A 789 23.99 -27.47 29.43
C ASP A 789 24.87 -28.05 30.56
N ASP A 790 26.03 -27.42 30.77
CA ASP A 790 27.10 -27.89 31.65
C ASP A 790 26.80 -27.70 33.15
N GLN A 791 27.78 -27.98 34.02
CA GLN A 791 27.62 -27.82 35.47
C GLN A 791 27.40 -26.36 35.94
N LYS A 792 27.71 -25.35 35.11
CA LYS A 792 27.41 -23.94 35.40
C LYS A 792 26.00 -23.55 34.94
N LEU A 793 25.61 -23.99 33.74
CA LEU A 793 24.32 -23.63 33.14
C LEU A 793 23.14 -24.43 33.70
N GLU A 794 23.33 -25.72 33.99
CA GLU A 794 22.26 -26.61 34.47
C GLU A 794 21.48 -26.02 35.67
N PRO A 795 22.10 -25.51 36.76
CA PRO A 795 21.35 -24.99 37.91
C PRO A 795 20.55 -23.72 37.63
N ILE A 796 20.93 -22.95 36.60
CA ILE A 796 20.23 -21.74 36.14
C ILE A 796 19.05 -22.16 35.26
N LEU A 797 19.33 -23.00 34.26
CA LEU A 797 18.32 -23.54 33.34
C LEU A 797 17.22 -24.31 34.09
N ALA A 798 17.57 -25.06 35.14
CA ALA A 798 16.60 -25.71 36.01
C ALA A 798 15.69 -24.73 36.77
N ARG A 799 16.18 -23.54 37.17
CA ARG A 799 15.34 -22.47 37.77
C ARG A 799 14.45 -21.77 36.76
N ILE A 800 14.92 -21.60 35.52
CA ILE A 800 14.13 -21.06 34.41
C ILE A 800 13.00 -22.04 34.05
N CYS A 801 13.26 -23.35 34.10
CA CYS A 801 12.30 -24.39 33.73
C CYS A 801 11.31 -24.83 34.83
N ASP A 802 11.56 -24.55 36.12
CA ASP A 802 10.72 -25.03 37.23
C ASP A 802 9.46 -24.15 37.43
N PRO A 803 8.23 -24.67 37.24
CA PRO A 803 7.02 -23.86 37.39
C PRO A 803 6.71 -23.38 38.81
N LYS A 804 7.48 -23.84 39.82
CA LYS A 804 7.42 -23.33 41.21
C LYS A 804 8.37 -22.13 41.42
N SER A 805 9.26 -21.87 40.47
CA SER A 805 10.25 -20.80 40.51
C SER A 805 9.64 -19.43 40.20
N ALA A 806 10.08 -18.41 40.92
CA ALA A 806 9.76 -17.01 40.58
C ALA A 806 10.37 -16.59 39.22
N VAL A 807 11.42 -17.28 38.76
CA VAL A 807 12.06 -17.07 37.45
C VAL A 807 11.12 -17.50 36.33
N PHE A 808 10.62 -18.75 36.38
CA PHE A 808 9.63 -19.27 35.43
C PHE A 808 8.38 -18.37 35.38
N ALA A 809 7.85 -17.97 36.54
CA ALA A 809 6.67 -17.10 36.60
C ALA A 809 6.87 -15.76 35.87
N SER A 810 8.05 -15.13 36.04
CA SER A 810 8.40 -13.86 35.37
C SER A 810 8.55 -14.05 33.85
N TRP A 811 9.22 -15.13 33.44
CA TRP A 811 9.41 -15.49 32.04
C TRP A 811 8.09 -15.76 31.30
N CYS A 812 7.13 -16.42 31.98
CA CYS A 812 5.80 -16.67 31.42
C CYS A 812 4.93 -15.42 31.34
N GLU A 813 5.09 -14.48 32.29
CA GLU A 813 4.43 -13.17 32.23
C GLU A 813 4.95 -12.34 31.05
N ALA A 814 6.28 -12.31 30.83
CA ALA A 814 6.90 -11.59 29.72
C ALA A 814 6.40 -12.06 28.34
N ASN A 815 6.27 -13.38 28.13
CA ASN A 815 5.79 -13.94 26.86
C ASN A 815 4.26 -14.08 26.77
N LEU A 816 3.51 -13.73 27.83
CA LEU A 816 2.06 -13.95 27.95
C LEU A 816 1.64 -15.44 27.78
N TRP A 817 2.50 -16.38 28.20
CA TRP A 817 2.34 -17.82 27.97
C TRP A 817 1.66 -18.56 29.14
N ASP A 818 0.49 -19.14 28.88
CA ASP A 818 -0.25 -20.01 29.81
C ASP A 818 0.11 -21.50 29.59
N TRP A 819 1.21 -21.94 30.20
CA TRP A 819 1.69 -23.32 30.17
C TRP A 819 0.86 -24.32 31.00
N GLY A 820 -0.30 -23.92 31.56
CA GLY A 820 -1.21 -24.81 32.28
C GLY A 820 -0.53 -25.68 33.35
N ASP A 821 -0.87 -26.98 33.37
CA ASP A 821 -0.32 -27.97 34.31
C ASP A 821 1.00 -28.56 33.77
N CYS A 822 2.06 -27.74 33.73
CA CYS A 822 3.42 -28.15 33.34
C CYS A 822 4.30 -28.54 34.55
N ASN A 823 5.45 -29.17 34.28
CA ASN A 823 6.50 -29.45 35.27
C ASN A 823 7.90 -29.27 34.65
N THR A 824 8.93 -29.21 35.49
CA THR A 824 10.32 -28.95 35.07
C THR A 824 10.82 -29.92 34.01
N LEU A 825 10.40 -31.19 34.08
CA LEU A 825 10.80 -32.22 33.12
C LEU A 825 10.15 -32.00 31.75
N TRP A 826 8.88 -31.61 31.72
CA TRP A 826 8.16 -31.25 30.49
C TRP A 826 8.80 -30.05 29.80
N VAL A 827 9.15 -29.00 30.57
CA VAL A 827 9.77 -27.79 30.03
C VAL A 827 11.19 -28.09 29.52
N ALA A 828 12.02 -28.75 30.32
CA ALA A 828 13.37 -29.16 29.91
C ALA A 828 13.35 -30.09 28.67
N ALA A 829 12.35 -30.98 28.56
CA ALA A 829 12.15 -31.83 27.39
C ALA A 829 11.72 -31.04 26.14
N LYS A 830 10.91 -29.98 26.29
CA LYS A 830 10.50 -29.12 25.17
C LYS A 830 11.68 -28.39 24.54
N PHE A 831 12.58 -27.87 25.38
CA PHE A 831 13.74 -27.08 24.94
C PHE A 831 15.01 -27.92 24.69
N GLY A 832 15.00 -29.21 25.02
CA GLY A 832 16.11 -30.13 24.73
C GLY A 832 17.29 -30.01 25.71
N LEU A 833 17.04 -29.70 26.98
CA LEU A 833 18.06 -29.43 27.99
C LEU A 833 18.52 -30.75 28.66
N THR A 834 19.65 -31.27 28.19
CA THR A 834 20.06 -32.66 28.40
C THR A 834 20.48 -32.96 29.84
N SER A 835 21.29 -32.09 30.45
CA SER A 835 21.72 -32.21 31.85
C SER A 835 20.60 -31.90 32.83
N VAL A 836 19.71 -30.95 32.53
CA VAL A 836 18.51 -30.69 33.35
C VAL A 836 17.63 -31.93 33.39
N VAL A 837 17.38 -32.58 32.25
CA VAL A 837 16.70 -33.88 32.17
C VAL A 837 17.49 -34.96 32.95
N LYS A 838 18.80 -35.11 32.73
CA LYS A 838 19.67 -36.07 33.46
C LYS A 838 19.69 -35.85 34.98
N ARG A 839 19.41 -34.65 35.49
CA ARG A 839 19.30 -34.34 36.93
C ARG A 839 17.96 -34.78 37.49
N ILE A 840 16.86 -34.38 36.84
CA ILE A 840 15.50 -34.70 37.30
C ILE A 840 15.30 -36.22 37.33
N LEU A 841 15.72 -36.93 36.27
CA LEU A 841 15.62 -38.40 36.16
C LEU A 841 16.41 -39.19 37.22
N LYS A 842 17.32 -38.56 37.97
CA LYS A 842 18.05 -39.20 39.09
C LYS A 842 17.37 -39.00 40.46
N ASN A 843 16.60 -37.92 40.61
CA ASN A 843 16.26 -37.37 41.93
C ASN A 843 14.75 -37.31 42.21
N GLU A 844 13.89 -37.37 41.18
CA GLU A 844 12.46 -37.07 41.31
C GLU A 844 11.55 -38.21 40.82
N GLU A 845 10.35 -38.28 41.39
CA GLU A 845 9.30 -39.15 40.86
C GLU A 845 8.71 -38.56 39.57
N ILE A 846 9.02 -39.17 38.42
CA ILE A 846 8.47 -38.75 37.13
C ILE A 846 6.93 -38.82 37.16
N GLU A 847 6.29 -37.68 36.90
CA GLU A 847 4.85 -37.52 36.66
C GLU A 847 4.63 -37.05 35.21
N ASP A 848 3.78 -37.74 34.46
CA ASP A 848 3.44 -37.37 33.06
C ASP A 848 2.33 -36.31 33.04
N VAL A 849 2.76 -35.05 33.08
CA VAL A 849 1.91 -33.86 33.09
C VAL A 849 1.54 -33.39 31.67
N ARG A 850 0.65 -32.40 31.56
CA ARG A 850 0.10 -31.88 30.30
C ARG A 850 0.30 -30.37 30.20
N GLY A 851 1.53 -29.97 29.87
CA GLY A 851 2.06 -28.60 30.02
C GLY A 851 1.62 -27.56 28.98
N ASP A 852 0.45 -27.72 28.38
CA ASP A 852 -0.23 -26.62 27.69
C ASP A 852 -1.75 -26.81 27.81
N ARG A 853 -2.50 -25.73 28.02
CA ARG A 853 -3.97 -25.83 28.23
C ARG A 853 -4.72 -26.33 26.98
N TRP A 854 -4.17 -26.09 25.79
CA TRP A 854 -4.90 -26.12 24.52
C TRP A 854 -4.77 -27.45 23.77
N ARG A 855 -3.55 -27.96 23.58
CA ARG A 855 -3.29 -29.28 22.98
C ARG A 855 -3.15 -30.37 24.03
N ARG A 856 -2.68 -30.01 25.22
CA ARG A 856 -2.41 -30.89 26.36
C ARG A 856 -1.34 -31.94 26.05
N GLN A 857 -0.28 -31.49 25.37
CA GLN A 857 0.89 -32.29 25.02
C GLN A 857 1.51 -32.87 26.31
N SER A 858 1.83 -34.17 26.31
CA SER A 858 2.56 -34.80 27.42
C SER A 858 4.07 -34.84 27.18
N ILE A 859 4.86 -35.29 28.16
CA ILE A 859 6.34 -35.25 28.10
C ILE A 859 6.89 -35.96 26.84
N PRO A 860 6.41 -37.17 26.47
CA PRO A 860 6.66 -37.79 25.17
C PRO A 860 6.43 -36.92 23.93
N HIS A 861 5.36 -36.14 23.88
CA HIS A 861 5.00 -35.34 22.70
C HIS A 861 6.01 -34.20 22.49
N VAL A 862 6.36 -33.49 23.58
CA VAL A 862 7.31 -32.38 23.51
C VAL A 862 8.73 -32.86 23.22
N ALA A 863 9.16 -33.98 23.82
CA ALA A 863 10.45 -34.61 23.54
C ALA A 863 10.55 -35.09 22.09
N ALA A 864 9.51 -35.70 21.55
CA ALA A 864 9.46 -36.11 20.14
C ALA A 864 9.44 -34.91 19.17
N SER A 865 8.83 -33.79 19.57
CA SER A 865 8.84 -32.53 18.80
C SER A 865 10.19 -31.78 18.84
N CYS A 866 11.17 -32.27 19.62
CA CYS A 866 12.47 -31.65 19.84
C CYS A 866 13.55 -32.30 18.94
N PRO A 867 14.50 -31.54 18.37
CA PRO A 867 15.60 -32.10 17.57
C PRO A 867 16.69 -32.78 18.41
N ASN A 868 16.68 -32.60 19.75
CA ASN A 868 17.68 -33.23 20.62
C ASN A 868 17.33 -34.70 20.92
N VAL A 869 18.00 -35.60 20.20
CA VAL A 869 17.82 -37.05 20.30
C VAL A 869 18.34 -37.62 21.63
N ASP A 870 19.29 -36.97 22.33
CA ASP A 870 19.76 -37.45 23.64
C ASP A 870 18.68 -37.31 24.72
N VAL A 871 17.94 -36.19 24.72
CA VAL A 871 16.77 -36.00 25.58
C VAL A 871 15.70 -37.04 25.27
N LEU A 872 15.44 -37.32 23.99
CA LEU A 872 14.51 -38.37 23.60
C LEU A 872 14.96 -39.75 24.10
N ASN A 873 16.23 -40.13 23.93
CA ASN A 873 16.78 -41.41 24.39
C ASN A 873 16.66 -41.58 25.91
N LEU A 874 17.01 -40.55 26.70
CA LEU A 874 16.87 -40.55 28.16
C LEU A 874 15.42 -40.76 28.62
N LEU A 875 14.46 -40.16 27.91
CA LEU A 875 13.03 -40.29 28.21
C LEU A 875 12.44 -41.60 27.65
N LEU A 876 13.05 -42.20 26.62
CA LEU A 876 12.68 -43.52 26.11
C LEU A 876 13.01 -44.64 27.10
N ASP A 877 14.03 -44.53 27.95
CA ASP A 877 14.25 -45.49 29.04
C ASP A 877 13.20 -45.37 30.17
N CYS A 878 12.48 -44.25 30.26
CA CYS A 878 11.51 -44.01 31.33
C CYS A 878 10.24 -44.85 31.16
N LYS A 879 10.00 -45.77 32.10
CA LYS A 879 8.83 -46.67 32.11
C LYS A 879 7.51 -46.01 32.55
N LYS A 880 7.56 -44.86 33.21
CA LYS A 880 6.37 -44.09 33.63
C LYS A 880 5.74 -43.26 32.51
N LEU A 881 6.41 -43.10 31.36
CA LEU A 881 5.96 -42.26 30.25
C LEU A 881 5.21 -43.07 29.18
N ASP A 882 4.09 -42.52 28.72
CA ASP A 882 3.15 -43.14 27.78
C ASP A 882 3.35 -42.59 26.36
N TRP A 883 4.06 -43.36 25.54
CA TRP A 883 4.51 -42.97 24.20
C TRP A 883 3.50 -43.26 23.08
N ARG A 884 2.38 -43.93 23.37
CA ARG A 884 1.24 -44.13 22.44
C ARG A 884 0.03 -43.26 22.79
N ARG A 885 0.13 -42.45 23.84
CA ARG A 885 -0.82 -41.39 24.18
C ARG A 885 -1.08 -40.49 22.97
N LYS A 886 -2.32 -40.03 22.86
CA LYS A 886 -2.71 -38.97 21.93
C LYS A 886 -2.97 -37.67 22.69
N ASP A 887 -2.62 -36.55 22.06
CA ASP A 887 -3.03 -35.22 22.51
C ASP A 887 -4.50 -34.91 22.12
N GLU A 888 -5.01 -33.73 22.47
CA GLU A 888 -6.41 -33.35 22.17
C GLU A 888 -6.65 -33.09 20.66
N GLU A 889 -5.59 -32.92 19.84
CA GLU A 889 -5.66 -32.89 18.38
C GLU A 889 -5.59 -34.30 17.75
N GLY A 890 -5.34 -35.34 18.57
CA GLY A 890 -5.31 -36.75 18.18
C GLY A 890 -3.94 -37.30 17.76
N TYR A 891 -2.87 -36.50 17.85
CA TYR A 891 -1.51 -36.90 17.46
C TYR A 891 -0.81 -37.69 18.57
N THR A 892 -0.08 -38.75 18.20
CA THR A 892 0.88 -39.39 19.10
C THR A 892 2.26 -38.70 19.01
N PRO A 893 3.19 -38.94 19.94
CA PRO A 893 4.59 -38.50 19.83
C PRO A 893 5.24 -38.79 18.47
N LEU A 894 4.91 -39.94 17.84
CA LEU A 894 5.40 -40.27 16.50
C LEU A 894 5.00 -39.22 15.46
N PHE A 895 3.73 -38.81 15.43
CA PHE A 895 3.27 -37.77 14.52
C PHE A 895 3.87 -36.40 14.83
N HIS A 896 4.19 -36.09 16.09
CA HIS A 896 4.93 -34.86 16.42
C HIS A 896 6.37 -34.87 15.89
N ALA A 897 7.08 -35.99 15.99
CA ALA A 897 8.41 -36.12 15.39
C ALA A 897 8.38 -36.05 13.84
N ILE A 898 7.36 -36.64 13.20
CA ILE A 898 7.14 -36.54 11.75
C ILE A 898 6.80 -35.10 11.34
N ARG A 899 5.90 -34.44 12.08
CA ARG A 899 5.47 -33.05 11.86
C ARG A 899 6.60 -32.03 12.07
N SER A 900 7.48 -32.25 13.03
CA SER A 900 8.71 -31.45 13.21
C SER A 900 9.80 -31.81 12.19
N ASN A 901 9.59 -32.80 11.32
CA ASN A 901 10.55 -33.34 10.36
C ASN A 901 11.85 -33.85 11.01
N HIS A 902 11.76 -34.46 12.20
CA HIS A 902 12.92 -34.94 12.97
C HIS A 902 13.17 -36.43 12.70
N VAL A 903 13.78 -36.74 11.55
CA VAL A 903 14.01 -38.11 11.05
C VAL A 903 14.72 -39.00 12.09
N ALA A 904 15.72 -38.46 12.79
CA ALA A 904 16.42 -39.18 13.85
C ALA A 904 15.53 -39.48 15.07
N SER A 905 14.66 -38.54 15.47
CA SER A 905 13.69 -38.74 16.55
C SER A 905 12.65 -39.81 16.19
N VAL A 906 12.14 -39.81 14.95
CA VAL A 906 11.25 -40.87 14.44
C VAL A 906 11.95 -42.23 14.45
N ARG A 907 13.20 -42.30 13.99
CA ARG A 907 14.01 -43.54 14.00
C ARG A 907 14.20 -44.09 15.42
N CYS A 908 14.49 -43.24 16.41
CA CYS A 908 14.59 -43.68 17.82
C CYS A 908 13.25 -44.15 18.40
N LEU A 909 12.15 -43.44 18.12
CA LEU A 909 10.81 -43.81 18.57
C LEU A 909 10.40 -45.21 18.06
N LEU A 910 10.61 -45.48 16.78
CA LEU A 910 10.27 -46.76 16.16
C LEU A 910 11.21 -47.89 16.60
N ASN A 911 12.52 -47.67 16.61
CA ASN A 911 13.51 -48.65 17.09
C ASN A 911 13.33 -49.03 18.57
N SER A 912 12.73 -48.15 19.39
CA SER A 912 12.41 -48.46 20.80
C SER A 912 11.22 -49.42 20.98
N GLY A 913 10.45 -49.69 19.92
CA GLY A 913 9.19 -50.43 19.96
C GLY A 913 8.04 -49.71 20.70
N LYS A 914 8.28 -48.50 21.23
CA LYS A 914 7.26 -47.76 21.99
C LYS A 914 6.22 -47.09 21.10
N ALA A 915 6.62 -46.54 19.95
CA ALA A 915 5.71 -46.06 18.92
C ALA A 915 5.36 -47.19 17.92
N ASP A 916 4.28 -47.05 17.15
CA ASP A 916 3.95 -47.95 16.05
C ASP A 916 3.97 -47.25 14.70
N VAL A 917 4.60 -47.85 13.69
CA VAL A 917 4.53 -47.33 12.32
C VAL A 917 3.13 -47.48 11.69
N ARG A 918 2.22 -48.16 12.41
CA ARG A 918 0.79 -48.30 12.09
C ARG A 918 -0.13 -47.47 12.98
N ASP A 919 0.40 -46.62 13.87
CA ASP A 919 -0.43 -45.71 14.66
C ASP A 919 -1.13 -44.72 13.70
N GLU A 920 -2.47 -44.67 13.72
CA GLU A 920 -3.23 -43.70 12.93
C GLU A 920 -3.50 -42.40 13.70
N CYS A 921 -3.39 -41.25 13.04
CA CYS A 921 -3.89 -39.97 13.54
C CYS A 921 -4.91 -39.40 12.57
N ASN A 922 -6.14 -39.12 13.03
CA ASN A 922 -7.20 -38.50 12.21
C ASN A 922 -7.45 -39.17 10.84
N GLY A 923 -7.24 -40.49 10.75
CA GLY A 923 -7.35 -41.29 9.52
C GLY A 923 -6.13 -41.24 8.58
N TYR A 924 -5.05 -40.57 8.98
CA TYR A 924 -3.74 -40.62 8.30
C TYR A 924 -2.85 -41.69 8.94
N THR A 925 -2.20 -42.52 8.13
CA THR A 925 -1.04 -43.30 8.57
C THR A 925 0.22 -42.43 8.62
N PRO A 926 1.31 -42.84 9.29
CA PRO A 926 2.54 -42.06 9.37
C PRO A 926 3.15 -41.73 7.99
N LEU A 927 3.08 -42.67 7.04
CA LEU A 927 3.56 -42.49 5.67
C LEU A 927 2.72 -41.48 4.88
N ILE A 928 1.38 -41.59 4.93
CA ILE A 928 0.50 -40.60 4.27
C ILE A 928 0.72 -39.20 4.86
N TYR A 929 0.88 -39.10 6.18
CA TYR A 929 1.14 -37.80 6.83
C TYR A 929 2.49 -37.21 6.41
N ALA A 930 3.54 -38.02 6.33
CA ALA A 930 4.86 -37.57 5.87
C ALA A 930 4.85 -37.13 4.38
N LEU A 931 4.13 -37.85 3.53
CA LEU A 931 3.94 -37.50 2.11
C LEU A 931 3.24 -36.14 1.91
N LEU A 932 2.41 -35.71 2.87
CA LEU A 932 1.71 -34.43 2.85
C LEU A 932 2.45 -33.29 3.55
N PHE A 933 3.26 -33.58 4.58
CA PHE A 933 3.72 -32.57 5.54
C PHE A 933 5.21 -32.67 5.96
N SER A 934 6.01 -33.56 5.37
CA SER A 934 7.42 -33.82 5.73
C SER A 934 8.35 -33.95 4.52
N SER A 935 9.67 -33.90 4.71
CA SER A 935 10.69 -33.98 3.65
C SER A 935 10.76 -35.35 2.97
N ASP A 936 11.41 -35.42 1.79
CA ASP A 936 11.63 -36.68 1.06
C ASP A 936 12.40 -37.69 1.93
N GLU A 937 13.44 -37.25 2.66
CA GLU A 937 14.20 -38.10 3.61
C GLU A 937 13.31 -38.75 4.68
N MET A 938 12.31 -38.04 5.20
CA MET A 938 11.36 -38.60 6.17
C MET A 938 10.51 -39.71 5.55
N VAL A 939 10.06 -39.52 4.31
CA VAL A 939 9.30 -40.53 3.58
C VAL A 939 10.19 -41.74 3.25
N GLU A 940 11.40 -41.51 2.72
CA GLU A 940 12.39 -42.55 2.42
C GLU A 940 12.69 -43.41 3.65
N MET A 941 12.87 -42.81 4.82
CA MET A 941 13.11 -43.52 6.07
C MET A 941 11.88 -44.34 6.52
N LEU A 942 10.66 -43.81 6.35
CA LEU A 942 9.42 -44.52 6.70
C LEU A 942 9.13 -45.71 5.77
N VAL A 943 9.32 -45.58 4.45
CA VAL A 943 9.07 -46.70 3.51
C VAL A 943 10.06 -47.86 3.67
N HIS A 944 11.25 -47.60 4.23
CA HIS A 944 12.23 -48.63 4.59
C HIS A 944 12.06 -49.16 6.04
N THR A 945 11.03 -48.73 6.77
CA THR A 945 10.75 -49.23 8.13
C THR A 945 9.94 -50.53 8.08
N GLU A 946 10.38 -51.56 8.83
CA GLU A 946 9.66 -52.83 8.90
C GLU A 946 8.21 -52.64 9.39
N GLY A 947 7.26 -53.27 8.68
CA GLY A 947 5.85 -53.28 9.05
C GLY A 947 5.02 -52.08 8.59
N ILE A 948 5.60 -51.09 7.91
CA ILE A 948 4.86 -49.96 7.33
C ILE A 948 3.68 -50.42 6.45
N ASP A 949 2.54 -49.72 6.57
CA ASP A 949 1.43 -49.90 5.64
C ASP A 949 1.59 -48.95 4.44
N MET A 950 2.05 -49.53 3.33
CA MET A 950 2.24 -48.83 2.05
C MET A 950 0.92 -48.50 1.33
N ASN A 951 -0.16 -49.22 1.64
CA ASN A 951 -1.44 -49.14 0.96
C ASN A 951 -2.55 -48.53 1.84
N GLY A 952 -2.21 -48.10 3.06
CA GLY A 952 -3.11 -47.46 4.01
C GLY A 952 -3.84 -46.26 3.41
N PHE A 953 -5.17 -46.28 3.50
CA PHE A 953 -6.04 -45.35 2.78
C PHE A 953 -6.46 -44.14 3.63
N TRP A 954 -6.06 -42.94 3.23
CA TRP A 954 -6.72 -41.71 3.68
C TRP A 954 -7.74 -41.25 2.64
N TRP A 955 -9.02 -41.18 3.00
CA TRP A 955 -10.12 -40.72 2.12
C TRP A 955 -10.15 -41.45 0.74
N GLY A 956 -9.73 -42.72 0.70
CA GLY A 956 -9.67 -43.51 -0.53
C GLY A 956 -8.43 -43.31 -1.41
N PHE A 957 -7.42 -42.57 -0.92
CA PHE A 957 -6.10 -42.40 -1.54
C PHE A 957 -5.04 -43.17 -0.75
N ASN A 958 -4.14 -43.85 -1.46
CA ASN A 958 -2.98 -44.56 -0.92
C ASN A 958 -1.67 -43.75 -1.09
N ALA A 959 -0.54 -44.26 -0.60
CA ALA A 959 0.74 -43.55 -0.63
C ALA A 959 1.15 -43.09 -2.04
N LEU A 960 1.00 -43.95 -3.05
CA LEU A 960 1.30 -43.63 -4.44
C LEU A 960 0.44 -42.46 -4.95
N THR A 961 -0.88 -42.56 -4.82
CA THR A 961 -1.80 -41.53 -5.32
C THR A 961 -1.67 -40.20 -4.57
N VAL A 962 -1.26 -40.20 -3.30
CA VAL A 962 -0.90 -38.97 -2.57
C VAL A 962 0.40 -38.37 -3.07
N ALA A 963 1.48 -39.16 -3.21
CA ALA A 963 2.76 -38.70 -3.75
C ALA A 963 2.62 -38.07 -5.15
N MET A 964 1.74 -38.64 -5.98
CA MET A 964 1.39 -38.12 -7.29
C MET A 964 0.60 -36.81 -7.21
N ARG A 965 -0.38 -36.71 -6.29
CA ARG A 965 -1.17 -35.48 -6.09
C ARG A 965 -0.29 -34.29 -5.73
N GLU A 966 0.68 -34.50 -4.85
CA GLU A 966 1.68 -33.49 -4.46
C GLU A 966 2.85 -33.34 -5.46
N ARG A 967 2.80 -34.04 -6.61
CA ARG A 967 3.84 -34.05 -7.68
C ARG A 967 5.26 -34.37 -7.20
N ARG A 968 5.43 -35.24 -6.20
CA ARG A 968 6.75 -35.62 -5.66
C ARG A 968 7.38 -36.74 -6.51
N HIS A 969 7.82 -36.42 -7.73
CA HIS A 969 8.26 -37.40 -8.75
C HIS A 969 9.29 -38.42 -8.23
N ASN A 970 10.26 -38.00 -7.43
CA ASN A 970 11.28 -38.88 -6.84
C ASN A 970 10.65 -39.96 -5.94
N LEU A 971 9.73 -39.55 -5.07
CA LEU A 971 9.00 -40.46 -4.18
C LEU A 971 8.00 -41.33 -4.94
N VAL A 972 7.37 -40.82 -6.01
CA VAL A 972 6.52 -41.64 -6.89
C VAL A 972 7.35 -42.74 -7.54
N LYS A 973 8.54 -42.44 -8.04
CA LYS A 973 9.46 -43.46 -8.56
C LYS A 973 9.81 -44.49 -7.49
N LEU A 974 10.25 -44.04 -6.32
CA LEU A 974 10.58 -44.92 -5.18
C LEU A 974 9.41 -45.85 -4.80
N LEU A 975 8.19 -45.35 -4.79
CA LEU A 975 6.98 -46.13 -4.51
C LEU A 975 6.63 -47.11 -5.65
N LEU A 976 6.87 -46.75 -6.92
CA LEU A 976 6.68 -47.64 -8.07
C LEU A 976 7.74 -48.76 -8.12
N ASP A 977 8.97 -48.48 -7.68
CA ASP A 977 10.05 -49.46 -7.55
C ASP A 977 9.78 -50.49 -6.41
N MET A 978 8.83 -50.22 -5.50
CA MET A 978 8.45 -51.12 -4.40
C MET A 978 7.25 -52.02 -4.75
N GLU A 979 7.50 -53.33 -4.91
CA GLU A 979 6.47 -54.34 -5.24
C GLU A 979 5.24 -54.35 -4.31
N ALA A 980 5.40 -53.94 -3.04
CA ALA A 980 4.32 -53.90 -2.04
C ALA A 980 3.28 -52.79 -2.27
N VAL A 981 3.59 -51.77 -3.08
CA VAL A 981 2.70 -50.63 -3.36
C VAL A 981 1.66 -51.01 -4.40
N GLU A 982 0.38 -50.80 -4.11
CA GLU A 982 -0.73 -51.05 -5.03
C GLU A 982 -0.94 -49.89 -6.04
N THR A 983 -0.94 -50.21 -7.34
CA THR A 983 -1.23 -49.28 -8.45
C THR A 983 -2.74 -49.13 -8.74
N ILE A 984 -3.59 -49.42 -7.74
CA ILE A 984 -5.05 -49.51 -7.85
C ILE A 984 -5.69 -48.10 -7.90
N PRO A 985 -6.82 -47.90 -8.62
CA PRO A 985 -7.51 -46.61 -8.67
C PRO A 985 -8.02 -46.11 -7.31
N SER A 986 -8.08 -44.78 -7.13
CA SER A 986 -8.59 -44.18 -5.87
C SER A 986 -10.08 -44.42 -5.69
N SER A 987 -10.49 -44.85 -4.49
CA SER A 987 -11.83 -45.44 -4.29
C SER A 987 -12.99 -44.43 -4.31
N LEU A 988 -12.70 -43.13 -4.22
CA LEU A 988 -13.72 -42.08 -4.18
C LEU A 988 -14.06 -41.47 -5.55
N GLU A 989 -13.16 -41.59 -6.52
CA GLU A 989 -13.32 -41.03 -7.88
C GLU A 989 -13.02 -42.08 -8.97
N SER A 990 -12.73 -43.32 -8.60
CA SER A 990 -12.30 -44.41 -9.51
C SER A 990 -11.07 -44.11 -10.38
N LYS A 991 -10.33 -43.01 -10.12
CA LYS A 991 -9.25 -42.52 -10.99
C LYS A 991 -8.03 -43.43 -10.92
N THR A 992 -7.58 -43.90 -12.07
CA THR A 992 -6.32 -44.66 -12.17
C THR A 992 -5.12 -43.73 -11.92
N PRO A 993 -3.97 -44.22 -11.46
CA PRO A 993 -2.74 -43.42 -11.37
C PRO A 993 -2.36 -42.74 -12.70
N LEU A 994 -2.59 -43.40 -13.84
CA LEU A 994 -2.30 -42.80 -15.15
C LEU A 994 -3.23 -41.63 -15.47
N VAL A 995 -4.52 -41.72 -15.12
CA VAL A 995 -5.47 -40.61 -15.23
C VAL A 995 -5.15 -39.49 -14.22
N VAL A 996 -4.60 -39.86 -13.05
CA VAL A 996 -3.74 -39.04 -12.16
C VAL A 996 -2.96 -37.94 -12.91
N ALA A 997 -1.87 -38.42 -13.51
CA ALA A 997 -0.86 -37.63 -14.21
C ALA A 997 -1.40 -36.94 -15.47
N VAL A 998 -2.30 -37.59 -16.22
CA VAL A 998 -2.98 -36.98 -17.38
C VAL A 998 -3.77 -35.74 -16.96
N MET A 999 -4.59 -35.81 -15.90
CA MET A 999 -5.36 -34.67 -15.42
C MET A 999 -4.48 -33.53 -14.89
N GLN A 1000 -3.29 -33.85 -14.38
CA GLN A 1000 -2.28 -32.89 -13.94
C GLN A 1000 -1.46 -32.26 -15.09
N ASN A 1001 -1.65 -32.75 -16.33
CA ASN A 1001 -0.79 -32.50 -17.49
C ASN A 1001 0.71 -32.67 -17.15
N ASP A 1002 1.05 -33.76 -16.47
CA ASP A 1002 2.39 -34.01 -15.94
C ASP A 1002 3.13 -35.08 -16.76
N GLU A 1003 3.87 -34.65 -17.79
CA GLU A 1003 4.63 -35.54 -18.66
C GLU A 1003 5.68 -36.39 -17.92
N ALA A 1004 6.32 -35.83 -16.88
CA ALA A 1004 7.35 -36.54 -16.13
C ALA A 1004 6.72 -37.64 -15.28
N MET A 1005 5.57 -37.35 -14.65
CA MET A 1005 4.78 -38.35 -13.96
C MET A 1005 4.25 -39.42 -14.92
N VAL A 1006 3.74 -39.05 -16.09
CA VAL A 1006 3.33 -40.03 -17.12
C VAL A 1006 4.49 -40.95 -17.49
N LYS A 1007 5.69 -40.43 -17.78
CA LYS A 1007 6.88 -41.24 -18.10
C LYS A 1007 7.22 -42.22 -16.97
N LEU A 1008 7.31 -41.77 -15.71
CA LEU A 1008 7.59 -42.64 -14.56
C LEU A 1008 6.56 -43.79 -14.40
N LEU A 1009 5.28 -43.50 -14.65
CA LEU A 1009 4.21 -44.50 -14.59
C LEU A 1009 4.34 -45.53 -15.72
N LEU A 1010 4.66 -45.09 -16.94
CA LEU A 1010 4.90 -45.95 -18.10
C LEU A 1010 6.16 -46.82 -17.90
N ASP A 1011 7.28 -46.20 -17.52
CA ASP A 1011 8.58 -46.85 -17.30
C ASP A 1011 8.52 -47.94 -16.20
N SER A 1012 7.60 -47.80 -15.24
CA SER A 1012 7.38 -48.81 -14.19
C SER A 1012 6.88 -50.15 -14.72
N GLY A 1013 6.13 -50.17 -15.83
CA GLY A 1013 5.44 -51.36 -16.35
C GLY A 1013 4.34 -51.94 -15.44
N ARG A 1014 4.02 -51.31 -14.29
CA ARG A 1014 3.08 -51.83 -13.26
C ARG A 1014 1.64 -51.31 -13.41
N ILE A 1015 1.31 -50.70 -14.55
CA ILE A 1015 0.08 -49.92 -14.75
C ILE A 1015 -0.59 -50.32 -16.07
N ASP A 1016 -1.90 -50.60 -16.00
CA ASP A 1016 -2.71 -50.86 -17.19
C ASP A 1016 -3.07 -49.54 -17.90
N LEU A 1017 -2.48 -49.33 -19.07
CA LEU A 1017 -2.65 -48.14 -19.91
C LEU A 1017 -4.11 -47.93 -20.37
N ASN A 1018 -4.86 -49.03 -20.46
CA ASN A 1018 -6.20 -49.09 -21.03
C ASN A 1018 -7.28 -49.26 -19.95
N GLN A 1019 -6.90 -49.20 -18.67
CA GLN A 1019 -7.83 -49.24 -17.56
C GLN A 1019 -8.80 -48.05 -17.64
N GLN A 1020 -10.09 -48.34 -17.60
CA GLN A 1020 -11.14 -47.33 -17.64
C GLN A 1020 -11.47 -46.84 -16.23
N CYS A 1021 -11.63 -45.52 -16.06
CA CYS A 1021 -12.23 -44.90 -14.89
C CYS A 1021 -13.43 -44.04 -15.25
N GLU A 1022 -14.26 -43.70 -14.27
CA GLU A 1022 -15.32 -42.69 -14.41
C GLU A 1022 -14.83 -41.34 -13.88
N LEU A 1023 -14.95 -40.28 -14.70
CA LEU A 1023 -14.60 -38.92 -14.33
C LEU A 1023 -15.79 -38.00 -14.61
N GLY A 1024 -16.41 -37.44 -13.57
CA GLY A 1024 -17.53 -36.51 -13.71
C GLY A 1024 -18.70 -37.08 -14.52
N GLY A 1025 -19.03 -38.37 -14.36
CA GLY A 1025 -20.06 -39.06 -15.14
C GLY A 1025 -19.61 -39.53 -16.52
N THR A 1026 -18.33 -39.36 -16.89
CA THR A 1026 -17.76 -39.80 -18.17
C THR A 1026 -16.77 -40.95 -17.96
N THR A 1027 -17.10 -42.15 -18.43
CA THR A 1027 -16.15 -43.28 -18.45
C THR A 1027 -15.08 -43.11 -19.55
N GLY A 1028 -13.81 -43.40 -19.27
CA GLY A 1028 -12.72 -43.27 -20.23
C GLY A 1028 -11.39 -43.86 -19.80
N THR A 1029 -10.48 -44.04 -20.77
CA THR A 1029 -9.06 -44.38 -20.56
C THR A 1029 -8.21 -43.12 -20.43
N ALA A 1030 -6.96 -43.25 -19.96
CA ALA A 1030 -5.97 -42.18 -19.93
C ALA A 1030 -5.84 -41.45 -21.29
N LEU A 1031 -5.77 -42.21 -22.39
CA LEU A 1031 -5.69 -41.68 -23.74
C LEU A 1031 -6.92 -40.85 -24.14
N LYS A 1032 -8.14 -41.28 -23.74
CA LYS A 1032 -9.37 -40.51 -23.99
C LYS A 1032 -9.34 -39.16 -23.26
N PHE A 1033 -8.92 -39.14 -21.99
CA PHE A 1033 -8.85 -37.91 -21.21
C PHE A 1033 -7.76 -36.96 -21.71
N ALA A 1034 -6.58 -37.47 -22.06
CA ALA A 1034 -5.49 -36.69 -22.64
C ALA A 1034 -5.92 -36.00 -23.96
N ARG A 1035 -6.68 -36.71 -24.81
CA ARG A 1035 -7.24 -36.15 -26.05
C ARG A 1035 -8.33 -35.10 -25.79
N SER A 1036 -9.14 -35.24 -24.73
CA SER A 1036 -10.15 -34.23 -24.37
C SER A 1036 -9.57 -32.98 -23.68
N GLY A 1037 -8.37 -33.07 -23.11
CA GLY A 1037 -7.62 -31.92 -22.57
C GLY A 1037 -6.69 -31.26 -23.59
N GLU A 1038 -6.65 -31.75 -24.84
CA GLU A 1038 -5.71 -31.32 -25.89
C GLU A 1038 -4.22 -31.48 -25.51
N PHE A 1039 -3.90 -32.39 -24.58
CA PHE A 1039 -2.55 -32.67 -24.08
C PHE A 1039 -1.71 -33.48 -25.08
N THR A 1040 -1.43 -32.87 -26.24
CA THR A 1040 -0.74 -33.47 -27.40
C THR A 1040 0.46 -34.33 -27.04
N ARG A 1041 1.41 -33.81 -26.24
CA ARG A 1041 2.63 -34.56 -25.89
C ARG A 1041 2.37 -35.76 -24.97
N ILE A 1042 1.35 -35.71 -24.12
CA ILE A 1042 0.89 -36.85 -23.33
C ILE A 1042 0.16 -37.87 -24.21
N VAL A 1043 -0.62 -37.42 -25.20
CA VAL A 1043 -1.23 -38.31 -26.20
C VAL A 1043 -0.16 -39.06 -27.00
N GLU A 1044 0.92 -38.40 -27.39
CA GLU A 1044 2.08 -39.04 -28.03
C GLU A 1044 2.71 -40.11 -27.13
N LEU A 1045 3.08 -39.78 -25.89
CA LEU A 1045 3.69 -40.72 -24.93
C LEU A 1045 2.81 -41.95 -24.66
N LEU A 1046 1.48 -41.76 -24.53
CA LEU A 1046 0.54 -42.86 -24.32
C LEU A 1046 0.41 -43.77 -25.56
N VAL A 1047 0.44 -43.21 -26.77
CA VAL A 1047 0.39 -43.97 -28.02
C VAL A 1047 1.72 -44.67 -28.31
N GLU A 1048 2.86 -44.04 -28.02
CA GLU A 1048 4.20 -44.63 -28.09
C GLU A 1048 4.32 -45.86 -27.15
N ALA A 1049 3.69 -45.81 -25.96
CA ALA A 1049 3.59 -46.93 -25.03
C ALA A 1049 2.51 -47.98 -25.37
N GLY A 1050 1.67 -47.75 -26.39
CA GLY A 1050 0.67 -48.73 -26.86
C GLY A 1050 -0.71 -48.65 -26.20
N ALA A 1051 -1.12 -47.50 -25.66
CA ALA A 1051 -2.51 -47.24 -25.27
C ALA A 1051 -3.45 -47.14 -26.49
N VAL A 1052 -4.71 -47.55 -26.34
CA VAL A 1052 -5.73 -47.65 -27.42
C VAL A 1052 -7.10 -47.07 -27.05
#